data_AF-A0A932NFH0-F1
#
_entry.id   AF-A0A932NFH0-F1
#
_cell.length_a   1.000
_cell.length_b   1.000
_cell.length_c   1.000
_cell.angle_alpha   90.00
_cell.angle_beta   90.00
_cell.angle_gamma   90.00
#
_symmetry.space_group_name_H-M   'P 1'
#
loop_
_entity.id
_entity.type
_entity.pdbx_description
1 polymer ?
#
loop_
_entity_poly.entity_id
_entity_poly.type
_entity_poly.pdbx_seq_one_letter_code
_entity_poly.pdbx_strand_id
1 'polypeptide(L)'
;MGNFPTGISIPKSNSVILGNQENKVSFAVLYNDKSIPSSYQSGFSIGAVLPIYSKGQAINMINLQYTAHSIYTTMEADFTKSTFNEAGMNLATTLHTQIEGMVNTEGTKNKKGEKIKDGDLEIDLGMVNVNSKDGLKKISGTGVLKIALGKWMMNSSNWEFSEQGLLLKSGAIDAGVTVPFTNLCILPKEIKFGEYQLDNLTLANTLTLEIKKYNPTISFGYDKGFKVWNLSIVPNPAQAYCSEIKNLPGMGNTTFKVFSINTFSSGQFKVNILTTGQKVMINQVAQFEPEGMDLASGYVAFTGILDFQIPKFPVFESFALKYQKDNNGVIQAMPGNLNDVDFKINGVRYTFKVVKDAKGNMKNPLFSDGSLAWMGTVTDEVEGMYTFNIMKLLKTKDSTTIHETTADNTFLFSKNGKTGVHVVHASQKVIDNGSHWSNLTFEGRLFGMEGVNEAKSYTVMTVKGAVEVVPSSSSVAINNVETPFGNMSIVFDFNEKALIGSMHLDNVSLGGGEEGSAGGAALTGDIEMRLGSGSWYMFGAGEATLPDNGFVDKIKAAFFIGMVDQVYLNQKPIIKQTIQSFSYEGSYIPPMFNDNVVTGICVAGGLAIPFPPPVPTIDIPLDPFFSVSLTHGLHINAVVSVGFGDAVRLDFYANVGGFVEAHAGGSVIIGCVSATLRCDVDVNVYGGINFSSKDIYFHGETVMKLKGTVKAGGGCCDSDCDHITLCPLPCIEVNKTAIIKMTSFVDFDTNKSPKYTFSIVPDFNVEFQ
;
A
#
# COMPACT_ATOMS: atom_id res chain seq x y z
N MET A 1 103.34 -39.06 -4.88
CA MET A 1 102.42 -38.00 -5.33
C MET A 1 101.69 -37.45 -4.11
N GLY A 2 101.79 -36.14 -3.86
CA GLY A 2 100.96 -35.41 -2.90
C GLY A 2 101.51 -35.28 -1.48
N ASN A 3 102.33 -34.26 -1.23
CA ASN A 3 102.79 -33.80 0.08
C ASN A 3 101.61 -33.32 0.95
N PHE A 4 101.62 -33.71 2.24
CA PHE A 4 100.84 -33.06 3.30
C PHE A 4 101.71 -32.00 3.98
N PRO A 5 101.26 -30.73 4.10
CA PRO A 5 101.83 -29.79 5.02
C PRO A 5 100.98 -29.65 6.29
N THR A 6 101.72 -29.76 7.40
CA THR A 6 101.60 -29.11 8.70
C THR A 6 100.72 -27.86 8.81
N GLY A 7 100.04 -27.72 9.96
CA GLY A 7 99.74 -26.42 10.57
C GLY A 7 98.26 -26.14 10.79
N ILE A 8 97.73 -26.47 11.97
CA ILE A 8 96.54 -25.81 12.49
C ILE A 8 96.90 -25.22 13.84
N SER A 9 96.92 -23.89 13.87
CA SER A 9 97.07 -23.07 15.06
C SER A 9 95.86 -23.25 15.97
N ILE A 10 96.11 -23.58 17.23
CA ILE A 10 95.14 -23.38 18.31
C ILE A 10 94.96 -21.86 18.45
N PRO A 11 93.74 -21.29 18.35
CA PRO A 11 93.53 -19.90 18.72
C PRO A 11 93.80 -19.77 20.22
N LYS A 12 94.74 -18.90 20.58
CA LYS A 12 94.89 -18.41 21.96
C LYS A 12 93.51 -17.96 22.44
N SER A 13 92.98 -18.65 23.45
CA SER A 13 91.81 -18.21 24.17
C SER A 13 92.07 -16.82 24.74
N ASN A 14 91.09 -15.94 24.55
CA ASN A 14 91.06 -14.65 25.21
C ASN A 14 91.16 -14.86 26.72
N SER A 15 92.16 -14.25 27.32
CA SER A 15 92.30 -14.13 28.77
C SER A 15 91.16 -13.25 29.28
N VAL A 16 90.32 -13.79 30.17
CA VAL A 16 89.37 -12.98 30.93
C VAL A 16 90.08 -12.55 32.21
N ILE A 17 90.34 -11.25 32.34
CA ILE A 17 90.78 -10.63 33.58
C ILE A 17 89.54 -10.44 34.45
N LEU A 18 89.46 -11.13 35.59
CA LEU A 18 88.46 -10.84 36.62
C LEU A 18 89.11 -9.93 37.67
N GLY A 19 88.69 -8.66 37.69
CA GLY A 19 89.02 -7.72 38.75
C GLY A 19 88.25 -8.08 40.03
N ASN A 20 88.96 -8.11 41.15
CA ASN A 20 88.42 -8.41 42.46
C ASN A 20 87.92 -7.12 43.11
N GLN A 21 86.61 -6.87 43.10
CA GLN A 21 85.94 -6.03 44.10
C GLN A 21 84.56 -6.61 44.44
N GLU A 22 84.38 -6.88 45.74
CA GLU A 22 83.14 -7.18 46.46
C GLU A 22 82.28 -8.36 45.97
N ASN A 23 82.44 -9.53 46.61
CA ASN A 23 81.43 -10.59 46.83
C ASN A 23 80.31 -10.76 45.79
N LYS A 24 80.65 -10.81 44.50
CA LYS A 24 79.74 -11.19 43.42
C LYS A 24 80.47 -12.09 42.43
N VAL A 25 80.01 -13.34 42.32
CA VAL A 25 80.42 -14.27 41.25
C VAL A 25 79.56 -13.95 40.02
N SER A 26 80.19 -13.62 38.89
CA SER A 26 79.51 -13.46 37.60
C SER A 26 79.67 -14.72 36.74
N PHE A 27 78.59 -15.18 36.14
CA PHE A 27 78.59 -16.27 35.14
C PHE A 27 78.48 -15.66 33.74
N ALA A 28 79.22 -16.19 32.77
CA ALA A 28 79.05 -15.86 31.36
C ALA A 28 78.31 -17.01 30.67
N VAL A 29 77.12 -16.74 30.11
CA VAL A 29 76.44 -17.65 29.18
C VAL A 29 76.94 -17.31 27.77
N LEU A 30 77.74 -18.19 27.16
CA LEU A 30 78.18 -18.04 25.77
C LEU A 30 77.08 -18.52 24.82
N TYR A 31 76.41 -17.59 24.15
CA TYR A 31 75.67 -17.89 22.92
C TYR A 31 76.69 -18.06 21.78
N ASN A 32 76.79 -19.27 21.23
CA ASN A 32 77.56 -19.48 20.00
C ASN A 32 76.60 -19.45 18.81
N ASP A 33 76.37 -18.27 18.26
CA ASP A 33 75.63 -18.07 17.02
C ASP A 33 76.61 -18.03 15.85
N LYS A 34 76.93 -19.21 15.29
CA LYS A 34 77.29 -19.42 13.87
C LYS A 34 77.62 -20.89 13.55
N SER A 35 76.86 -21.40 12.57
CA SER A 35 77.11 -22.58 11.72
C SER A 35 77.39 -23.94 12.39
N ILE A 36 76.32 -24.71 12.66
CA ILE A 36 76.37 -26.17 12.83
C ILE A 36 75.34 -26.80 11.85
N PRO A 37 75.65 -27.92 11.16
CA PRO A 37 74.72 -28.61 10.28
C PRO A 37 73.44 -29.07 10.99
N SER A 38 72.34 -29.15 10.24
CA SER A 38 70.96 -29.44 10.69
C SER A 38 70.72 -30.83 11.31
N SER A 39 71.77 -31.60 11.63
CA SER A 39 71.68 -32.91 12.29
C SER A 39 71.95 -32.90 13.79
N TYR A 40 72.26 -31.73 14.38
CA TYR A 40 72.36 -31.58 15.84
C TYR A 40 71.18 -30.75 16.36
N GLN A 41 70.30 -31.39 17.12
CA GLN A 41 69.17 -30.75 17.79
C GLN A 41 69.65 -29.75 18.86
N SER A 42 68.83 -28.73 19.05
CA SER A 42 68.94 -27.67 20.05
C SER A 42 69.11 -28.21 21.46
N GLY A 43 70.25 -27.90 22.08
CA GLY A 43 70.49 -28.08 23.51
C GLY A 43 70.77 -26.74 24.17
N PHE A 44 70.18 -26.48 25.33
CA PHE A 44 70.63 -25.41 26.22
C PHE A 44 71.70 -26.02 27.13
N SER A 45 72.95 -25.54 27.05
CA SER A 45 74.02 -25.99 27.96
C SER A 45 74.21 -24.96 29.06
N ILE A 46 73.79 -25.30 30.29
CA ILE A 46 74.13 -24.47 31.46
C ILE A 46 75.47 -24.97 31.95
N GLY A 47 76.52 -24.18 31.72
CA GLY A 47 77.81 -24.36 32.37
C GLY A 47 77.82 -23.63 33.71
N ALA A 48 77.74 -24.36 34.82
CA ALA A 48 77.98 -23.78 36.14
C ALA A 48 79.43 -24.04 36.56
N VAL A 49 80.23 -22.98 36.72
CA VAL A 49 81.52 -23.06 37.41
C VAL A 49 81.28 -22.76 38.88
N LEU A 50 81.15 -23.79 39.70
CA LEU A 50 81.02 -23.64 41.15
C LEU A 50 82.40 -23.72 41.80
N PRO A 51 82.87 -22.66 42.49
CA PRO A 51 84.02 -22.79 43.36
C PRO A 51 83.58 -23.52 44.64
N ILE A 52 84.04 -24.76 44.83
CA ILE A 52 83.92 -25.46 46.11
C ILE A 52 85.08 -24.99 46.98
N TYR A 53 84.79 -24.19 48.00
CA TYR A 53 85.79 -23.83 49.01
C TYR A 53 85.74 -24.80 50.17
N SER A 54 86.74 -25.68 50.25
CA SER A 54 87.12 -26.38 51.48
C SER A 54 88.44 -25.80 51.96
N LYS A 55 88.44 -25.15 53.13
CA LYS A 55 89.63 -24.62 53.82
C LYS A 55 90.61 -23.85 52.93
N GLY A 56 90.12 -22.91 52.14
CA GLY A 56 90.97 -21.88 51.53
C GLY A 56 91.90 -22.32 50.39
N GLN A 57 91.72 -23.52 49.81
CA GLN A 57 92.38 -23.89 48.56
C GLN A 57 91.36 -24.33 47.50
N ALA A 58 91.49 -23.80 46.29
CA ALA A 58 90.66 -24.18 45.14
C ALA A 58 91.07 -25.58 44.67
N ILE A 59 90.20 -26.56 44.85
CA ILE A 59 90.36 -27.91 44.30
C ILE A 59 89.47 -28.02 43.06
N ASN A 60 90.09 -28.39 41.92
CA ASN A 60 89.53 -28.76 40.61
C ASN A 60 88.11 -28.28 40.23
N MET A 61 88.06 -27.48 39.16
CA MET A 61 86.84 -27.09 38.46
C MET A 61 86.12 -28.30 37.89
N ILE A 62 84.95 -28.65 38.41
CA ILE A 62 84.02 -29.55 37.73
C ILE A 62 83.20 -28.70 36.76
N ASN A 63 83.44 -28.89 35.47
CA ASN A 63 82.59 -28.34 34.42
C ASN A 63 81.30 -29.18 34.39
N LEU A 64 80.26 -28.73 35.07
CA LEU A 64 78.92 -29.30 34.90
C LEU A 64 78.34 -28.73 33.60
N GLN A 65 78.48 -29.48 32.50
CA GLN A 65 77.71 -29.24 31.28
C GLN A 65 76.37 -29.96 31.41
N TYR A 66 75.31 -29.20 31.63
CA TYR A 66 73.96 -29.75 31.61
C TYR A 66 73.29 -29.39 30.29
N THR A 67 73.16 -30.35 29.37
CA THR A 67 72.42 -30.17 28.12
C THR A 67 70.95 -30.51 28.37
N ALA A 68 70.16 -29.50 28.74
CA ALA A 68 68.71 -29.65 28.74
C ALA A 68 68.22 -29.58 27.29
N HIS A 69 67.70 -30.71 26.77
CA HIS A 69 66.96 -30.72 25.50
C HIS A 69 65.57 -30.15 25.77
N SER A 70 65.50 -28.83 25.84
CA SER A 70 64.25 -28.08 25.91
C SER A 70 63.84 -27.70 24.49
N ILE A 71 62.60 -27.98 24.11
CA ILE A 71 62.01 -27.49 22.84
C ILE A 71 62.02 -25.96 22.80
N TYR A 72 62.08 -25.28 23.96
CA TYR A 72 62.24 -23.83 24.07
C TYR A 72 63.70 -23.39 24.05
N THR A 73 64.04 -22.56 23.06
CA THR A 73 65.39 -22.00 22.87
C THR A 73 65.65 -20.72 23.68
N THR A 74 64.64 -20.18 24.37
CA THR A 74 64.71 -18.91 25.10
C THR A 74 63.96 -19.04 26.43
N MET A 75 64.65 -19.53 27.46
CA MET A 75 64.22 -19.44 28.86
C MET A 75 65.23 -18.56 29.59
N GLU A 76 64.76 -17.59 30.38
CA GLU A 76 65.61 -16.75 31.22
C GLU A 76 65.48 -17.18 32.69
N ALA A 77 66.59 -17.46 33.37
CA ALA A 77 66.60 -17.73 34.81
C ALA A 77 67.04 -16.50 35.59
N ASP A 78 66.25 -16.09 36.58
CA ASP A 78 66.63 -15.06 37.56
C ASP A 78 67.66 -15.66 38.53
N PHE A 79 68.93 -15.35 38.28
CA PHE A 79 70.05 -15.84 39.08
C PHE A 79 69.97 -15.43 40.55
N THR A 80 69.30 -14.32 40.88
CA THR A 80 69.19 -13.85 42.27
C THR A 80 68.24 -14.70 43.11
N LYS A 81 67.34 -15.45 42.45
CA LYS A 81 66.34 -16.32 43.09
C LYS A 81 66.60 -17.81 42.88
N SER A 82 67.52 -18.15 41.99
CA SER A 82 67.87 -19.54 41.66
C SER A 82 68.82 -20.14 42.71
N THR A 83 68.68 -21.43 43.01
CA THR A 83 69.51 -22.15 43.99
C THR A 83 70.04 -23.47 43.43
N PHE A 84 71.16 -23.94 43.95
CA PHE A 84 71.76 -25.22 43.62
C PHE A 84 71.98 -26.04 44.89
N ASN A 85 71.51 -27.29 44.92
CA ASN A 85 71.72 -28.20 46.04
C ASN A 85 71.90 -29.65 45.56
N GLU A 86 72.09 -30.59 46.50
CA GLU A 86 72.30 -32.01 46.20
C GLU A 86 71.12 -32.67 45.44
N ALA A 87 69.91 -32.09 45.52
CA ALA A 87 68.72 -32.56 44.82
C ALA A 87 68.60 -32.02 43.39
N GLY A 88 69.46 -31.08 42.96
CA GLY A 88 69.51 -30.53 41.61
C GLY A 88 69.59 -29.00 41.55
N MET A 89 69.38 -28.45 40.36
CA MET A 89 69.28 -27.01 40.11
C MET A 89 67.83 -26.55 40.24
N ASN A 90 67.55 -25.54 41.07
CA ASN A 90 66.26 -24.86 41.12
C ASN A 90 66.39 -23.48 40.47
N LEU A 91 65.81 -23.30 39.28
CA LEU A 91 65.93 -22.10 38.48
C LEU A 91 64.63 -21.29 38.54
N ALA A 92 64.69 -20.04 38.99
CA ALA A 92 63.56 -19.11 38.90
C ALA A 92 63.38 -18.68 37.43
N THR A 93 62.56 -19.40 36.67
CA THR A 93 62.57 -19.33 35.19
C THR A 93 61.41 -18.52 34.63
N THR A 94 61.69 -17.65 33.68
CA THR A 94 60.73 -17.01 32.79
C THR A 94 60.84 -17.62 31.40
N LEU A 95 59.73 -18.09 30.85
CA LEU A 95 59.61 -18.58 29.49
C LEU A 95 59.45 -17.39 28.53
N HIS A 96 60.12 -17.44 27.38
CA HIS A 96 59.94 -16.47 26.28
C HIS A 96 59.49 -17.18 25.00
N THR A 97 58.72 -16.48 24.17
CA THR A 97 58.24 -16.98 22.88
C THR A 97 58.59 -16.05 21.71
N GLN A 98 58.30 -16.49 20.50
CA GLN A 98 58.40 -15.76 19.24
C GLN A 98 57.21 -16.12 18.35
N ILE A 99 56.01 -16.10 18.93
CA ILE A 99 54.77 -16.50 18.27
C ILE A 99 54.24 -15.31 17.48
N GLU A 100 54.17 -15.47 16.17
CA GLU A 100 53.67 -14.41 15.28
C GLU A 100 52.21 -14.02 15.64
N GLY A 101 51.90 -12.72 15.64
CA GLY A 101 50.56 -12.22 15.91
C GLY A 101 50.15 -12.10 17.38
N MET A 102 51.03 -12.44 18.32
CA MET A 102 50.83 -12.06 19.72
C MET A 102 51.18 -10.60 19.93
N VAL A 103 50.30 -9.88 20.63
CA VAL A 103 50.46 -8.45 20.86
C VAL A 103 50.67 -8.24 22.36
N ASN A 104 51.76 -7.58 22.72
CA ASN A 104 51.91 -7.10 24.07
C ASN A 104 51.06 -5.83 24.23
N THR A 105 50.27 -5.76 25.30
CA THR A 105 49.47 -4.58 25.61
C THR A 105 50.38 -3.34 25.63
N GLU A 106 49.93 -2.21 25.10
CA GLU A 106 50.76 -0.99 25.10
C GLU A 106 51.20 -0.64 26.52
N GLY A 107 52.51 -0.55 26.73
CA GLY A 107 53.11 -0.26 28.04
C GLY A 107 53.55 -1.49 28.84
N THR A 108 53.33 -2.72 28.35
CA THR A 108 53.85 -3.91 29.02
C THR A 108 55.37 -3.90 28.95
N LYS A 109 55.97 -3.78 30.14
CA LYS A 109 57.40 -3.81 30.36
C LYS A 109 57.77 -5.14 31.00
N ASN A 110 58.88 -5.73 30.59
CA ASN A 110 59.43 -6.91 31.25
C ASN A 110 59.81 -6.60 32.71
N LYS A 111 60.22 -7.61 33.47
CA LYS A 111 60.69 -7.44 34.87
C LYS A 111 61.89 -6.48 35.00
N LYS A 112 62.53 -6.09 33.89
CA LYS A 112 63.63 -5.12 33.80
C LYS A 112 63.18 -3.71 33.36
N GLY A 113 61.89 -3.50 33.12
CA GLY A 113 61.34 -2.20 32.70
C GLY A 113 61.41 -1.91 31.20
N GLU A 114 61.76 -2.90 30.37
CA GLU A 114 61.94 -2.78 28.91
C GLU A 114 60.66 -3.18 28.18
N LYS A 115 60.37 -2.54 27.04
CA LYS A 115 59.19 -2.89 26.23
C LYS A 115 59.34 -4.32 25.70
N ILE A 116 58.37 -5.19 26.01
CA ILE A 116 58.34 -6.56 25.50
C ILE A 116 58.09 -6.51 23.97
N LYS A 117 58.85 -7.29 23.21
CA LYS A 117 58.72 -7.35 21.74
C LYS A 117 57.41 -8.06 21.35
N ASP A 118 56.79 -7.65 20.25
CA ASP A 118 55.65 -8.38 19.69
C ASP A 118 56.06 -9.82 19.37
N GLY A 119 55.21 -10.77 19.74
CA GLY A 119 55.48 -12.20 19.64
C GLY A 119 56.15 -12.85 20.85
N ASP A 120 56.64 -12.07 21.82
CA ASP A 120 57.24 -12.60 23.05
C ASP A 120 56.23 -12.64 24.20
N LEU A 121 55.92 -13.86 24.66
CA LEU A 121 55.10 -14.14 25.82
C LEU A 121 56.02 -14.46 27.00
N GLU A 122 56.14 -13.51 27.92
CA GLU A 122 56.88 -13.72 29.17
C GLU A 122 55.99 -14.46 30.18
N ILE A 123 56.30 -15.73 30.46
CA ILE A 123 55.59 -16.51 31.48
C ILE A 123 56.52 -16.83 32.63
N ASP A 124 56.17 -16.37 33.82
CA ASP A 124 56.85 -16.79 35.04
C ASP A 124 56.48 -18.25 35.37
N LEU A 125 57.42 -19.16 35.18
CA LEU A 125 57.28 -20.57 35.53
C LEU A 125 57.56 -20.83 37.01
N GLY A 126 58.00 -19.82 37.76
CA GLY A 126 58.46 -19.98 39.13
C GLY A 126 59.75 -20.80 39.22
N MET A 127 59.87 -21.61 40.27
CA MET A 127 61.06 -22.43 40.51
C MET A 127 61.01 -23.74 39.72
N VAL A 128 61.88 -23.87 38.73
CA VAL A 128 62.05 -25.03 37.86
C VAL A 128 63.16 -25.91 38.40
N ASN A 129 62.83 -27.14 38.84
CA ASN A 129 63.83 -28.11 39.28
C ASN A 129 64.33 -28.95 38.09
N VAL A 130 65.64 -28.91 37.86
CA VAL A 130 66.35 -29.70 36.85
C VAL A 130 67.30 -30.66 37.57
N ASN A 131 67.10 -31.98 37.41
CA ASN A 131 67.99 -33.00 37.98
C ASN A 131 68.51 -33.94 36.88
N SER A 132 69.74 -34.44 37.07
CA SER A 132 70.52 -35.28 36.14
C SER A 132 69.96 -36.65 35.79
N LYS A 133 68.99 -37.17 36.56
CA LYS A 133 68.40 -38.49 36.40
C LYS A 133 67.01 -38.46 35.75
N ASP A 134 66.22 -37.43 36.04
CA ASP A 134 64.79 -37.38 35.72
C ASP A 134 64.44 -36.33 34.64
N GLY A 135 65.42 -35.55 34.17
CA GLY A 135 65.19 -34.48 33.18
C GLY A 135 64.47 -33.27 33.78
N LEU A 136 63.75 -32.53 32.94
CA LEU A 136 62.91 -31.42 33.39
C LEU A 136 61.68 -31.97 34.10
N LYS A 137 61.54 -31.73 35.41
CA LYS A 137 60.31 -32.10 36.11
C LYS A 137 59.14 -31.25 35.61
N LYS A 138 58.00 -31.90 35.40
CA LYS A 138 56.72 -31.24 35.06
C LYS A 138 56.41 -30.17 36.10
N ILE A 139 56.20 -28.94 35.65
CA ILE A 139 55.78 -27.82 36.49
C ILE A 139 54.31 -27.58 36.22
N SER A 140 53.48 -27.75 37.24
CA SER A 140 52.07 -27.33 37.17
C SER A 140 51.94 -25.97 37.83
N GLY A 141 51.41 -25.00 37.09
CA GLY A 141 51.10 -23.69 37.64
C GLY A 141 49.64 -23.59 38.05
N THR A 142 49.38 -22.82 39.11
CA THR A 142 48.04 -22.53 39.62
C THR A 142 47.58 -21.10 39.33
N GLY A 143 48.47 -20.26 38.79
CA GLY A 143 48.15 -18.88 38.39
C GLY A 143 47.42 -18.83 37.05
N VAL A 144 46.55 -17.82 36.90
CA VAL A 144 45.85 -17.55 35.63
C VAL A 144 46.83 -16.97 34.62
N LEU A 145 47.12 -17.72 33.56
CA LEU A 145 47.79 -17.21 32.36
C LEU A 145 46.80 -16.44 31.52
N LYS A 146 47.16 -15.22 31.12
CA LYS A 146 46.43 -14.39 30.18
C LYS A 146 47.31 -14.10 28.98
N ILE A 147 46.88 -14.53 27.81
CA ILE A 147 47.64 -14.47 26.57
C ILE A 147 46.86 -13.62 25.58
N ALA A 148 47.40 -12.45 25.23
CA ALA A 148 46.77 -11.53 24.31
C ALA A 148 47.09 -11.92 22.85
N LEU A 149 46.03 -12.16 22.08
CA LEU A 149 46.08 -12.51 20.66
C LEU A 149 45.39 -11.39 19.88
N GLY A 150 46.02 -10.21 19.80
CA GLY A 150 45.36 -9.00 19.28
C GLY A 150 44.30 -8.47 20.24
N LYS A 151 43.04 -8.32 19.78
CA LYS A 151 41.91 -7.94 20.65
C LYS A 151 41.34 -9.12 21.46
N TRP A 152 41.79 -10.34 21.21
CA TRP A 152 41.35 -11.52 21.93
C TRP A 152 42.19 -11.77 23.18
N MET A 153 41.61 -12.50 24.12
CA MET A 153 42.30 -12.94 25.32
C MET A 153 42.12 -14.45 25.51
N MET A 154 43.22 -15.18 25.54
CA MET A 154 43.24 -16.59 25.92
C MET A 154 43.61 -16.69 27.39
N ASN A 155 42.75 -17.33 28.18
CA ASN A 155 42.91 -17.48 29.62
C ASN A 155 43.02 -18.96 30.00
N SER A 156 43.97 -19.31 30.87
CA SER A 156 44.09 -20.66 31.44
C SER A 156 44.58 -20.60 32.88
N SER A 157 43.83 -21.22 33.79
CA SER A 157 44.23 -21.39 35.21
C SER A 157 44.83 -22.76 35.49
N ASN A 158 44.92 -23.63 34.48
CA ASN A 158 45.37 -25.00 34.60
C ASN A 158 46.32 -25.33 33.46
N TRP A 159 47.61 -25.21 33.74
CA TRP A 159 48.67 -25.39 32.77
C TRP A 159 49.83 -26.17 33.37
N GLU A 160 50.56 -26.85 32.49
CA GLU A 160 51.75 -27.61 32.81
C GLU A 160 52.85 -27.25 31.83
N PHE A 161 54.06 -27.06 32.32
CA PHE A 161 55.25 -26.93 31.51
C PHE A 161 56.07 -28.22 31.62
N SER A 162 56.45 -28.77 30.47
CA SER A 162 57.25 -30.00 30.35
C SER A 162 58.12 -29.96 29.10
N GLU A 163 58.83 -31.05 28.84
CA GLU A 163 59.64 -31.21 27.63
C GLU A 163 58.82 -31.07 26.33
N GLN A 164 57.49 -31.29 26.37
CA GLN A 164 56.61 -31.23 25.22
C GLN A 164 56.13 -29.81 24.87
N GLY A 165 56.33 -28.83 25.75
CA GLY A 165 55.77 -27.50 25.58
C GLY A 165 55.18 -26.91 26.86
N LEU A 166 54.53 -25.76 26.71
CA LEU A 166 53.58 -25.26 27.70
C LEU A 166 52.20 -25.79 27.32
N LEU A 167 51.73 -26.77 28.06
CA LEU A 167 50.41 -27.38 27.88
C LEU A 167 49.37 -26.66 28.74
N LEU A 168 48.43 -25.98 28.09
CA LEU A 168 47.22 -25.48 28.72
C LEU A 168 46.22 -26.63 28.80
N LYS A 169 46.10 -27.27 29.96
CA LYS A 169 45.21 -28.43 30.17
C LYS A 169 43.74 -28.04 30.00
N SER A 170 43.37 -26.85 30.47
CA SER A 170 42.07 -26.26 30.22
C SER A 170 42.14 -24.72 30.21
N GLY A 171 41.25 -24.10 29.44
CA GLY A 171 41.17 -22.64 29.34
C GLY A 171 40.00 -22.20 28.46
N ALA A 172 39.99 -20.91 28.12
CA ALA A 172 39.04 -20.34 27.16
C ALA A 172 39.67 -19.22 26.34
N ILE A 173 39.25 -19.10 25.07
CA ILE A 173 39.55 -17.95 24.21
C ILE A 173 38.33 -17.04 24.21
N ASP A 174 38.54 -15.77 24.54
CA ASP A 174 37.53 -14.72 24.36
C ASP A 174 37.72 -14.04 22.99
N ALA A 175 36.91 -14.46 22.02
CA ALA A 175 36.98 -14.06 20.62
C ALA A 175 35.70 -13.31 20.17
N GLY A 176 35.07 -12.57 21.09
CA GLY A 176 33.69 -12.07 20.92
C GLY A 176 32.63 -13.14 21.21
N VAL A 177 33.05 -14.40 21.25
CA VAL A 177 32.38 -15.56 21.85
C VAL A 177 33.41 -16.28 22.71
N THR A 178 33.03 -16.70 23.92
CA THR A 178 33.93 -17.46 24.79
C THR A 178 33.95 -18.92 24.35
N VAL A 179 35.11 -19.41 23.91
CA VAL A 179 35.29 -20.78 23.43
C VAL A 179 36.24 -21.52 24.37
N PRO A 180 35.73 -22.42 25.23
CA PRO A 180 36.56 -23.26 26.07
C PRO A 180 37.41 -24.23 25.26
N PHE A 181 38.58 -24.57 25.78
CA PHE A 181 39.47 -25.58 25.19
C PHE A 181 40.14 -26.45 26.24
N THR A 182 40.60 -27.63 25.81
CA THR A 182 41.47 -28.54 26.56
C THR A 182 42.71 -28.89 25.76
N ASN A 183 43.78 -29.26 26.46
CA ASN A 183 45.01 -29.80 25.88
C ASN A 183 45.67 -28.95 24.78
N LEU A 184 45.65 -27.62 24.91
CA LEU A 184 46.25 -26.70 23.93
C LEU A 184 47.73 -26.49 24.26
N CYS A 185 48.62 -26.86 23.34
CA CYS A 185 50.06 -26.76 23.55
C CYS A 185 50.62 -25.50 22.90
N ILE A 186 51.37 -24.72 23.66
CA ILE A 186 52.15 -23.59 23.18
C ILE A 186 53.60 -24.06 23.01
N LEU A 187 54.18 -23.68 21.88
CA LEU A 187 55.57 -23.89 21.50
C LEU A 187 56.27 -22.55 21.25
N PRO A 188 57.60 -22.51 21.09
CA PRO A 188 58.32 -21.23 21.01
C PRO A 188 57.87 -20.33 19.86
N LYS A 189 57.40 -20.89 18.74
CA LYS A 189 57.06 -20.14 17.52
C LYS A 189 55.63 -20.35 17.06
N GLU A 190 54.87 -21.21 17.73
CA GLU A 190 53.51 -21.56 17.32
C GLU A 190 52.63 -21.94 18.50
N ILE A 191 51.33 -21.78 18.31
CA ILE A 191 50.30 -22.34 19.19
C ILE A 191 49.71 -23.54 18.45
N LYS A 192 49.83 -24.73 19.02
CA LYS A 192 49.26 -25.94 18.45
C LYS A 192 47.75 -25.99 18.66
N PHE A 193 47.10 -26.77 17.82
CA PHE A 193 45.66 -27.01 17.92
C PHE A 193 45.33 -27.78 19.21
N GLY A 194 44.35 -27.29 19.97
CA GLY A 194 43.78 -27.95 21.14
C GLY A 194 42.41 -28.57 20.85
N GLU A 195 41.77 -29.13 21.87
CA GLU A 195 40.39 -29.64 21.79
C GLU A 195 39.42 -28.53 22.21
N TYR A 196 38.64 -27.99 21.27
CA TYR A 196 37.69 -26.92 21.55
C TYR A 196 36.32 -27.48 21.94
N GLN A 197 35.75 -26.97 23.04
CA GLN A 197 34.42 -27.34 23.50
C GLN A 197 33.40 -26.33 22.98
N LEU A 198 32.55 -26.76 22.06
CA LEU A 198 31.54 -25.90 21.42
C LEU A 198 30.14 -26.06 22.00
N ASP A 199 30.05 -26.56 23.24
CA ASP A 199 28.78 -26.73 23.93
C ASP A 199 28.21 -25.35 24.31
N ASN A 200 27.04 -24.99 23.76
CA ASN A 200 26.27 -23.78 24.06
C ASN A 200 26.97 -22.44 23.74
N LEU A 201 27.58 -22.32 22.56
CA LEU A 201 28.17 -21.06 22.10
C LEU A 201 27.09 -19.97 21.98
N THR A 202 27.30 -18.82 22.63
CA THR A 202 26.31 -17.73 22.64
C THR A 202 26.72 -16.61 21.68
N LEU A 203 25.89 -16.30 20.68
CA LEU A 203 26.07 -15.18 19.76
C LEU A 203 25.59 -13.88 20.39
N ALA A 204 26.47 -12.87 20.44
CA ALA A 204 26.15 -11.51 20.90
C ALA A 204 25.44 -11.46 22.27
N ASN A 205 25.73 -12.41 23.16
CA ASN A 205 25.05 -12.62 24.45
C ASN A 205 23.53 -12.83 24.35
N THR A 206 23.02 -13.12 23.15
CA THR A 206 21.58 -13.16 22.83
C THR A 206 21.12 -14.57 22.48
N LEU A 207 21.73 -15.23 21.49
CA LEU A 207 21.29 -16.54 20.98
C LEU A 207 22.29 -17.64 21.30
N THR A 208 21.83 -18.77 21.84
CA THR A 208 22.67 -19.96 22.07
C THR A 208 22.59 -20.91 20.89
N LEU A 209 23.75 -21.39 20.41
CA LEU A 209 23.86 -22.33 19.30
C LEU A 209 24.13 -23.76 19.79
N GLU A 210 23.38 -24.72 19.25
CA GLU A 210 23.67 -26.15 19.39
C GLU A 210 24.67 -26.56 18.30
N ILE A 211 25.96 -26.59 18.63
CA ILE A 211 27.01 -26.86 17.64
C ILE A 211 27.44 -28.33 17.63
N LYS A 212 27.64 -28.92 18.82
CA LYS A 212 28.25 -30.27 18.96
C LYS A 212 27.46 -31.39 18.28
N LYS A 213 26.15 -31.26 18.17
CA LYS A 213 25.26 -32.20 17.45
C LYS A 213 25.69 -32.43 15.99
N TYR A 214 26.32 -31.44 15.38
CA TYR A 214 26.70 -31.44 13.97
C TYR A 214 28.16 -31.87 13.73
N ASN A 215 28.94 -32.12 14.79
CA ASN A 215 30.35 -32.50 14.70
C ASN A 215 31.13 -31.66 13.66
N PRO A 216 31.14 -30.32 13.79
CA PRO A 216 31.73 -29.43 12.79
C PRO A 216 33.26 -29.53 12.77
N THR A 217 33.85 -29.08 11.67
CA THR A 217 35.30 -28.87 11.61
C THR A 217 35.65 -27.52 12.21
N ILE A 218 36.61 -27.53 13.12
CA ILE A 218 37.12 -26.33 13.79
C ILE A 218 38.53 -26.10 13.29
N SER A 219 38.86 -24.88 12.89
CA SER A 219 40.22 -24.46 12.62
C SER A 219 40.57 -23.26 13.50
N PHE A 220 41.78 -23.30 14.05
CA PHE A 220 42.35 -22.22 14.83
C PHE A 220 43.79 -22.04 14.36
N GLY A 221 44.17 -20.80 14.07
CA GLY A 221 45.52 -20.50 13.64
C GLY A 221 45.74 -19.03 13.33
N TYR A 222 47.00 -18.69 13.11
CA TYR A 222 47.41 -17.35 12.69
C TYR A 222 47.43 -17.26 11.16
N ASP A 223 46.61 -16.38 10.62
CA ASP A 223 46.59 -16.07 9.19
C ASP A 223 47.67 -15.04 8.88
N LYS A 224 48.72 -15.46 8.15
CA LYS A 224 49.85 -14.60 7.77
C LYS A 224 49.49 -13.53 6.75
N GLY A 225 48.47 -13.78 5.91
CA GLY A 225 48.01 -12.83 4.91
C GLY A 225 47.29 -11.64 5.54
N PHE A 226 46.38 -11.92 6.47
CA PHE A 226 45.64 -10.89 7.20
C PHE A 226 46.32 -10.41 8.49
N LYS A 227 47.41 -11.08 8.92
CA LYS A 227 48.14 -10.82 10.17
C LYS A 227 47.23 -10.86 11.41
N VAL A 228 46.32 -11.83 11.45
CA VAL A 228 45.34 -12.00 12.55
C VAL A 228 45.19 -13.48 12.89
N TRP A 229 44.99 -13.77 14.16
CA TRP A 229 44.41 -15.04 14.60
C TRP A 229 42.98 -15.18 14.12
N ASN A 230 42.63 -16.38 13.66
CA ASN A 230 41.31 -16.78 13.18
C ASN A 230 40.86 -18.05 13.92
N LEU A 231 39.59 -18.08 14.30
CA LEU A 231 38.88 -19.25 14.75
C LEU A 231 37.67 -19.42 13.83
N SER A 232 37.63 -20.52 13.10
CA SER A 232 36.57 -20.84 12.15
C SER A 232 35.90 -22.15 12.54
N ILE A 233 34.57 -22.14 12.55
CA ILE A 233 33.71 -23.30 12.72
C ILE A 233 32.97 -23.47 11.40
N VAL A 234 33.22 -24.56 10.70
CA VAL A 234 32.64 -24.89 9.39
C VAL A 234 32.01 -26.27 9.41
N PRO A 235 31.13 -26.60 8.46
CA PRO A 235 30.51 -27.91 8.42
C PRO A 235 31.59 -28.96 8.15
N ASN A 236 31.46 -30.12 8.79
CA ASN A 236 32.18 -31.32 8.36
C ASN A 236 31.83 -31.61 6.88
N PRO A 237 32.75 -32.13 6.04
CA PRO A 237 32.47 -32.49 4.65
C PRO A 237 31.19 -33.34 4.40
N ALA A 238 30.74 -34.11 5.38
CA ALA A 238 29.51 -34.91 5.34
C ALA A 238 28.23 -34.13 5.70
N GLN A 239 28.33 -32.85 6.07
CA GLN A 239 27.21 -32.00 6.48
C GLN A 239 27.20 -30.67 5.71
N ALA A 240 26.01 -30.12 5.49
CA ALA A 240 25.87 -28.86 4.76
C ALA A 240 25.98 -27.61 5.66
N TYR A 241 25.86 -27.76 6.98
CA TYR A 241 25.84 -26.67 7.96
C TYR A 241 26.46 -27.13 9.28
N CYS A 242 26.94 -26.18 10.10
CA CYS A 242 27.65 -26.46 11.36
C CYS A 242 26.78 -26.27 12.61
N SER A 243 25.66 -25.56 12.48
CA SER A 243 24.68 -25.36 13.56
C SER A 243 23.33 -24.90 13.00
N GLU A 244 22.33 -24.83 13.88
CA GLU A 244 20.98 -24.39 13.58
C GLU A 244 20.49 -23.41 14.65
N ILE A 245 19.78 -22.36 14.22
CA ILE A 245 19.07 -21.43 15.10
C ILE A 245 17.58 -21.75 14.99
N LYS A 246 16.96 -22.09 16.12
CA LYS A 246 15.57 -22.57 16.22
C LYS A 246 14.77 -21.76 17.23
N ASN A 247 13.45 -21.91 17.19
CA ASN A 247 12.51 -21.40 18.19
C ASN A 247 12.63 -19.88 18.42
N LEU A 248 12.95 -19.13 17.36
CA LEU A 248 12.96 -17.69 17.41
C LEU A 248 11.52 -17.16 17.48
N PRO A 249 11.24 -16.16 18.35
CA PRO A 249 9.90 -15.56 18.43
C PRO A 249 9.40 -15.10 17.07
N GLY A 250 8.16 -15.45 16.74
CA GLY A 250 7.54 -15.09 15.47
C GLY A 250 7.95 -15.95 14.27
N MET A 251 8.88 -16.90 14.40
CA MET A 251 9.30 -17.77 13.27
C MET A 251 8.69 -19.18 13.27
N GLY A 252 7.81 -19.47 14.23
CA GLY A 252 7.23 -20.81 14.39
C GLY A 252 8.32 -21.90 14.51
N ASN A 253 8.16 -22.99 13.74
CA ASN A 253 9.10 -24.12 13.73
C ASN A 253 10.26 -23.96 12.73
N THR A 254 10.41 -22.78 12.11
CA THR A 254 11.47 -22.59 11.12
C THR A 254 12.85 -22.51 11.76
N THR A 255 13.85 -22.94 11.00
CA THR A 255 15.23 -23.07 11.45
C THR A 255 16.16 -22.37 10.47
N PHE A 256 17.01 -21.46 10.95
CA PHE A 256 18.12 -20.94 10.15
C PHE A 256 19.32 -21.87 10.28
N LYS A 257 19.91 -22.25 9.15
CA LYS A 257 21.09 -23.10 9.11
C LYS A 257 22.34 -22.24 9.08
N VAL A 258 23.22 -22.41 10.04
CA VAL A 258 24.50 -21.69 10.12
C VAL A 258 25.53 -22.47 9.32
N PHE A 259 26.02 -21.88 8.23
CA PHE A 259 27.07 -22.47 7.41
C PHE A 259 28.42 -22.36 8.11
N SER A 260 28.81 -21.16 8.55
CA SER A 260 30.09 -20.98 9.23
C SER A 260 30.08 -19.83 10.22
N ILE A 261 30.92 -19.96 11.25
CA ILE A 261 31.20 -18.92 12.24
C ILE A 261 32.69 -18.62 12.14
N ASN A 262 33.03 -17.38 11.83
CA ASN A 262 34.41 -16.93 11.70
C ASN A 262 34.62 -15.74 12.62
N THR A 263 35.63 -15.82 13.46
CA THR A 263 36.05 -14.70 14.29
C THR A 263 37.52 -14.42 14.04
N PHE A 264 37.88 -13.14 14.00
CA PHE A 264 39.24 -12.66 13.82
C PHE A 264 39.69 -11.80 15.01
N SER A 265 40.97 -11.94 15.39
CA SER A 265 41.61 -11.13 16.46
C SER A 265 41.66 -9.62 16.21
N SER A 266 41.33 -9.16 15.00
CA SER A 266 41.07 -7.75 14.70
C SER A 266 39.76 -7.22 15.32
N GLY A 267 38.90 -8.11 15.83
CA GLY A 267 37.56 -7.83 16.32
C GLY A 267 36.46 -8.04 15.27
N GLN A 268 36.80 -8.48 14.06
CA GLN A 268 35.80 -8.84 13.06
C GLN A 268 35.17 -10.19 13.43
N PHE A 269 33.83 -10.22 13.40
CA PHE A 269 33.04 -11.41 13.68
C PHE A 269 32.02 -11.58 12.55
N LYS A 270 32.01 -12.74 11.89
CA LYS A 270 31.13 -13.02 10.77
C LYS A 270 30.48 -14.38 10.94
N VAL A 271 29.16 -14.42 10.85
CA VAL A 271 28.41 -15.67 10.77
C VAL A 271 27.73 -15.72 9.43
N ASN A 272 28.00 -16.79 8.68
CA ASN A 272 27.35 -17.03 7.40
C ASN A 272 26.23 -18.04 7.65
N ILE A 273 25.02 -17.67 7.28
CA ILE A 273 23.85 -18.56 7.25
C ILE A 273 23.65 -19.06 5.82
N LEU A 274 23.05 -20.24 5.67
CA LEU A 274 22.61 -20.73 4.36
C LEU A 274 21.34 -19.99 3.96
N THR A 275 21.46 -19.07 3.01
CA THR A 275 20.38 -18.16 2.59
C THR A 275 19.64 -18.64 1.35
N THR A 276 20.31 -19.39 0.48
CA THR A 276 19.79 -19.75 -0.83
C THR A 276 18.48 -20.55 -0.74
N GLY A 277 17.38 -19.94 -1.20
CA GLY A 277 16.07 -20.56 -1.31
C GLY A 277 15.32 -20.79 0.01
N GLN A 278 15.81 -20.26 1.14
CA GLN A 278 15.12 -20.39 2.43
C GLN A 278 14.08 -19.29 2.59
N LYS A 279 12.81 -19.59 2.26
CA LYS A 279 11.69 -18.71 2.65
C LYS A 279 11.14 -19.14 4.00
N VAL A 280 11.12 -18.20 4.94
CA VAL A 280 10.63 -18.41 6.31
C VAL A 280 9.35 -17.63 6.51
N MET A 281 8.34 -18.27 7.10
CA MET A 281 7.12 -17.57 7.47
C MET A 281 7.31 -16.87 8.83
N ILE A 282 7.05 -15.57 8.87
CA ILE A 282 7.18 -14.72 10.07
C ILE A 282 5.80 -14.25 10.51
N ASN A 283 5.54 -14.41 11.81
CA ASN A 283 4.30 -14.09 12.49
C ASN A 283 3.05 -14.66 11.80
N GLN A 284 3.21 -15.75 11.03
CA GLN A 284 2.12 -16.37 10.26
C GLN A 284 1.48 -15.51 9.18
N VAL A 285 2.06 -14.35 8.85
CA VAL A 285 1.46 -13.37 7.93
C VAL A 285 2.44 -12.77 6.91
N ALA A 286 3.74 -13.08 6.99
CA ALA A 286 4.74 -12.61 6.04
C ALA A 286 5.72 -13.74 5.67
N GLN A 287 6.27 -13.71 4.46
CA GLN A 287 7.44 -14.48 4.06
C GLN A 287 8.69 -13.62 4.16
N PHE A 288 9.74 -14.18 4.74
CA PHE A 288 11.05 -13.56 4.88
C PHE A 288 12.10 -14.46 4.24
N GLU A 289 12.88 -13.89 3.34
CA GLU A 289 14.02 -14.54 2.69
C GLU A 289 15.30 -13.91 3.25
N PRO A 290 16.02 -14.58 4.17
CA PRO A 290 17.22 -14.04 4.78
C PRO A 290 18.34 -14.00 3.75
N GLU A 291 19.08 -12.90 3.71
CA GLU A 291 20.28 -12.71 2.88
C GLU A 291 21.55 -12.62 3.72
N GLY A 292 21.41 -12.28 5.00
CA GLY A 292 22.54 -12.10 5.90
C GLY A 292 22.16 -12.11 7.37
N MET A 293 23.20 -12.09 8.19
CA MET A 293 23.05 -11.93 9.63
C MET A 293 24.11 -10.96 10.15
N ASP A 294 23.65 -9.94 10.85
CA ASP A 294 24.47 -8.97 11.53
C ASP A 294 24.42 -9.18 13.03
N LEU A 295 25.54 -8.89 13.68
CA LEU A 295 25.72 -9.09 15.11
C LEU A 295 26.27 -7.81 15.72
N ALA A 296 25.66 -7.39 16.83
CA ALA A 296 26.13 -6.27 17.62
C ALA A 296 25.91 -6.57 19.10
N SER A 297 26.55 -5.80 19.98
CA SER A 297 26.40 -6.00 21.42
C SER A 297 24.92 -5.98 21.85
N GLY A 298 24.42 -7.13 22.33
CA GLY A 298 23.06 -7.29 22.85
C GLY A 298 21.96 -7.63 21.84
N TYR A 299 22.27 -7.75 20.54
CA TYR A 299 21.28 -8.21 19.56
C TYR A 299 21.87 -8.99 18.38
N VAL A 300 20.99 -9.78 17.76
CA VAL A 300 21.23 -10.46 16.47
C VAL A 300 20.21 -9.94 15.47
N ALA A 301 20.63 -9.56 14.26
CA ALA A 301 19.74 -9.08 13.21
C ALA A 301 19.85 -9.97 11.98
N PHE A 302 18.73 -10.44 11.45
CA PHE A 302 18.67 -11.10 10.15
C PHE A 302 18.22 -10.09 9.11
N THR A 303 19.04 -9.88 8.09
CA THR A 303 18.74 -8.96 6.99
C THR A 303 18.24 -9.74 5.79
N GLY A 304 17.29 -9.20 5.05
CA GLY A 304 16.85 -9.79 3.79
C GLY A 304 15.53 -9.20 3.30
N ILE A 305 14.82 -10.00 2.51
CA ILE A 305 13.62 -9.59 1.79
C ILE A 305 12.38 -9.99 2.59
N LEU A 306 11.51 -9.04 2.92
CA LEU A 306 10.22 -9.29 3.56
C LEU A 306 9.07 -9.03 2.59
N ASP A 307 8.22 -10.05 2.39
CA ASP A 307 7.00 -9.99 1.60
C ASP A 307 5.79 -10.34 2.46
N PHE A 308 4.85 -9.41 2.63
CA PHE A 308 3.61 -9.66 3.39
C PHE A 308 2.58 -10.49 2.61
N GLN A 309 2.87 -10.85 1.36
CA GLN A 309 1.99 -11.58 0.46
C GLN A 309 0.64 -10.90 0.28
N ILE A 310 0.69 -9.57 0.15
CA ILE A 310 -0.48 -8.73 -0.09
C ILE A 310 -0.42 -8.29 -1.56
N PRO A 311 -1.45 -8.53 -2.39
CA PRO A 311 -1.41 -8.16 -3.79
C PRO A 311 -1.14 -6.67 -3.99
N LYS A 312 -0.19 -6.35 -4.88
CA LYS A 312 0.31 -4.99 -5.19
C LYS A 312 0.97 -4.25 -4.01
N PHE A 313 1.18 -4.91 -2.88
CA PHE A 313 1.92 -4.34 -1.76
C PHE A 313 3.42 -4.45 -2.03
N PRO A 314 4.23 -3.45 -1.61
CA PRO A 314 5.67 -3.49 -1.83
C PRO A 314 6.34 -4.60 -1.02
N VAL A 315 7.40 -5.14 -1.61
CA VAL A 315 8.36 -6.04 -0.95
C VAL A 315 9.47 -5.19 -0.33
N PHE A 316 9.93 -5.54 0.87
CA PHE A 316 10.98 -4.79 1.58
C PHE A 316 12.31 -5.51 1.44
N GLU A 317 13.15 -5.07 0.50
CA GLU A 317 14.41 -5.75 0.12
C GLU A 317 15.54 -5.63 1.15
N SER A 318 15.46 -4.71 2.11
CA SER A 318 16.46 -4.51 3.16
C SER A 318 15.86 -4.51 4.56
N PHE A 319 14.86 -5.39 4.76
CA PHE A 319 14.24 -5.58 6.05
C PHE A 319 15.23 -6.22 7.03
N ALA A 320 15.23 -5.74 8.27
CA ALA A 320 16.09 -6.26 9.32
C ALA A 320 15.24 -6.76 10.50
N LEU A 321 15.22 -8.07 10.72
CA LEU A 321 14.55 -8.66 11.87
C LEU A 321 15.52 -8.79 13.04
N LYS A 322 15.33 -7.97 14.08
CA LYS A 322 16.22 -7.93 15.24
C LYS A 322 15.70 -8.81 16.36
N TYR A 323 16.58 -9.57 16.98
CA TYR A 323 16.35 -10.36 18.19
C TYR A 323 17.21 -9.83 19.31
N GLN A 324 16.61 -9.48 20.43
CA GLN A 324 17.30 -8.99 21.62
C GLN A 324 16.65 -9.53 22.89
N LYS A 325 17.44 -9.67 23.95
CA LYS A 325 16.90 -10.03 25.27
C LYS A 325 16.24 -8.82 25.91
N ASP A 326 15.05 -9.00 26.48
CA ASP A 326 14.45 -8.02 27.38
C ASP A 326 15.14 -8.02 28.76
N ASN A 327 14.65 -7.16 29.67
CA ASN A 327 15.20 -7.06 31.03
C ASN A 327 15.07 -8.36 31.85
N ASN A 328 14.22 -9.30 31.42
CA ASN A 328 14.03 -10.61 32.05
C ASN A 328 14.84 -11.71 31.35
N GLY A 329 15.63 -11.38 30.33
CA GLY A 329 16.41 -12.32 29.55
C GLY A 329 15.63 -13.07 28.45
N VAL A 330 14.37 -12.71 28.20
CA VAL A 330 13.53 -13.33 27.17
C VAL A 330 13.84 -12.69 25.83
N ILE A 331 14.06 -13.52 24.80
CA ILE A 331 14.32 -13.03 23.44
C ILE A 331 13.02 -12.45 22.86
N GLN A 332 13.09 -11.24 22.32
CA GLN A 332 12.00 -10.55 21.63
C GLN A 332 12.38 -10.28 20.18
N ALA A 333 11.43 -10.42 19.27
CA ALA A 333 11.57 -10.04 17.87
C ALA A 333 11.15 -8.58 17.68
N MET A 334 11.95 -7.80 16.95
CA MET A 334 11.68 -6.41 16.63
C MET A 334 11.83 -6.19 15.13
N PRO A 335 10.76 -5.80 14.42
CA PRO A 335 10.86 -5.44 13.01
C PRO A 335 11.68 -4.15 12.86
N GLY A 336 12.71 -4.21 12.02
CA GLY A 336 13.55 -3.09 11.65
C GLY A 336 13.23 -2.58 10.25
N ASN A 337 13.44 -1.28 10.03
CA ASN A 337 13.47 -0.63 8.71
C ASN A 337 12.23 -0.84 7.81
N LEU A 338 11.03 -0.88 8.39
CA LEU A 338 9.82 -0.65 7.59
C LEU A 338 9.75 0.83 7.20
N ASN A 339 9.37 1.09 5.95
CA ASN A 339 9.10 2.41 5.40
C ASN A 339 7.60 2.61 5.24
N ASP A 340 7.19 3.87 5.03
CA ASP A 340 5.84 4.19 4.59
C ASP A 340 5.52 3.45 3.29
N VAL A 341 4.27 3.00 3.18
CA VAL A 341 3.78 2.24 2.03
C VAL A 341 2.74 3.05 1.30
N ASP A 342 2.89 3.16 -0.01
CA ASP A 342 1.93 3.77 -0.92
C ASP A 342 1.66 2.81 -2.08
N PHE A 343 0.38 2.50 -2.33
CA PHE A 343 -0.01 1.63 -3.44
C PHE A 343 -1.44 1.92 -3.90
N LYS A 344 -1.73 1.47 -5.13
CA LYS A 344 -2.97 1.76 -5.84
C LYS A 344 -3.71 0.49 -6.22
N ILE A 345 -5.00 0.45 -5.90
CA ILE A 345 -5.88 -0.68 -6.18
C ILE A 345 -7.25 -0.16 -6.63
N ASN A 346 -7.75 -0.65 -7.76
CA ASN A 346 -9.11 -0.42 -8.24
C ASN A 346 -9.54 1.06 -8.20
N GLY A 347 -8.62 1.99 -8.51
CA GLY A 347 -8.87 3.43 -8.52
C GLY A 347 -8.70 4.17 -7.19
N VAL A 348 -8.23 3.46 -6.17
CA VAL A 348 -8.06 3.97 -4.81
C VAL A 348 -6.59 3.95 -4.44
N ARG A 349 -6.10 5.03 -3.83
CA ARG A 349 -4.74 5.14 -3.31
C ARG A 349 -4.73 4.92 -1.81
N TYR A 350 -3.85 4.03 -1.36
CA TYR A 350 -3.65 3.69 0.04
C TYR A 350 -2.28 4.18 0.49
N THR A 351 -2.23 4.92 1.61
CA THR A 351 -0.97 5.38 2.21
C THR A 351 -0.91 4.97 3.67
N PHE A 352 0.02 4.07 4.02
CA PHE A 352 0.23 3.56 5.37
C PHE A 352 1.55 4.08 5.92
N LYS A 353 1.49 4.75 7.08
CA LYS A 353 2.66 5.43 7.65
C LYS A 353 3.30 4.65 8.78
N VAL A 354 4.62 4.69 8.88
CA VAL A 354 5.36 4.13 10.00
C VAL A 354 5.41 5.16 11.13
N VAL A 355 5.01 4.75 12.33
CA VAL A 355 5.06 5.60 13.52
C VAL A 355 5.95 4.91 14.54
N LYS A 356 6.95 5.65 15.05
CA LYS A 356 7.85 5.19 16.13
C LYS A 356 7.60 5.99 17.40
N ASP A 357 7.85 5.38 18.55
CA ASP A 357 7.88 6.07 19.84
C ASP A 357 9.18 6.86 20.04
N ALA A 358 9.28 7.62 21.14
CA ALA A 358 10.46 8.42 21.45
C ALA A 358 11.75 7.59 21.66
N LYS A 359 11.63 6.28 21.87
CA LYS A 359 12.74 5.34 22.01
C LYS A 359 13.09 4.65 20.68
N GLY A 360 12.38 4.99 19.59
CA GLY A 360 12.55 4.39 18.28
C GLY A 360 11.82 3.07 18.07
N ASN A 361 10.99 2.62 19.02
CA ASN A 361 10.21 1.39 18.87
C ASN A 361 9.02 1.63 17.94
N MET A 362 8.70 0.64 17.12
CA MET A 362 7.59 0.73 16.17
C MET A 362 6.24 0.67 16.90
N LYS A 363 5.39 1.69 16.70
CA LYS A 363 3.98 1.73 17.15
C LYS A 363 3.00 1.41 16.02
N ASN A 364 3.36 1.71 14.78
CA ASN A 364 2.61 1.39 13.58
C ASN A 364 3.61 1.08 12.45
N PRO A 365 3.48 -0.05 11.72
CA PRO A 365 2.50 -1.12 11.93
C PRO A 365 2.68 -1.88 13.25
N LEU A 366 1.60 -2.50 13.72
CA LEU A 366 1.62 -3.55 14.73
C LEU A 366 1.81 -4.89 14.02
N PHE A 367 3.00 -5.48 14.17
CA PHE A 367 3.36 -6.74 13.54
C PHE A 367 3.69 -7.77 14.62
N SER A 368 2.78 -8.74 14.80
CA SER A 368 2.81 -9.71 15.91
C SER A 368 2.28 -11.07 15.46
N ASP A 369 2.47 -12.13 16.25
CA ASP A 369 2.10 -13.48 15.85
C ASP A 369 0.61 -13.57 15.41
N GLY A 370 0.39 -14.09 14.21
CA GLY A 370 -0.93 -14.24 13.58
C GLY A 370 -1.50 -12.98 12.94
N SER A 371 -0.90 -11.80 13.10
CA SER A 371 -1.47 -10.55 12.57
C SER A 371 -0.49 -9.43 12.21
N LEU A 372 -0.81 -8.74 11.11
CA LEU A 372 -0.30 -7.41 10.79
C LEU A 372 -1.48 -6.44 10.81
N ALA A 373 -1.36 -5.38 11.59
CA ALA A 373 -2.28 -4.25 11.60
C ALA A 373 -1.53 -2.96 11.27
N TRP A 374 -1.92 -2.28 10.20
CA TRP A 374 -1.28 -1.04 9.75
C TRP A 374 -2.31 0.06 9.52
N MET A 375 -2.18 1.16 10.27
CA MET A 375 -3.03 2.34 10.13
C MET A 375 -2.52 3.25 9.01
N GLY A 376 -3.45 3.76 8.20
CA GLY A 376 -3.16 4.63 7.07
C GLY A 376 -4.37 5.44 6.63
N THR A 377 -4.20 6.14 5.51
CA THR A 377 -5.22 6.95 4.85
C THR A 377 -5.59 6.35 3.51
N VAL A 378 -6.81 6.60 3.07
CA VAL A 378 -7.29 6.20 1.76
C VAL A 378 -7.79 7.43 1.04
N THR A 379 -7.28 7.65 -0.16
CA THR A 379 -7.68 8.79 -0.99
C THR A 379 -8.11 8.29 -2.35
N ASP A 380 -8.88 9.12 -3.04
CA ASP A 380 -9.02 8.96 -4.48
C ASP A 380 -7.65 8.99 -5.16
N GLU A 381 -7.52 8.28 -6.28
CA GLU A 381 -6.30 8.31 -7.08
C GLU A 381 -6.05 9.69 -7.71
N VAL A 382 -7.13 10.44 -8.00
CA VAL A 382 -7.12 11.83 -8.46
C VAL A 382 -7.34 12.76 -7.26
N GLU A 383 -6.40 13.70 -7.07
CA GLU A 383 -6.31 14.47 -5.83
C GLU A 383 -7.56 15.34 -5.52
N GLY A 384 -8.31 14.93 -4.49
CA GLY A 384 -9.28 15.80 -3.80
C GLY A 384 -10.76 15.44 -3.90
N MET A 385 -11.13 14.22 -4.32
CA MET A 385 -12.54 13.79 -4.33
C MET A 385 -13.00 13.23 -2.97
N TYR A 386 -12.18 12.39 -2.32
CA TYR A 386 -12.44 11.92 -0.95
C TYR A 386 -11.14 11.57 -0.22
N THR A 387 -11.21 11.57 1.11
CA THR A 387 -10.13 11.11 1.99
C THR A 387 -10.75 10.44 3.21
N PHE A 388 -10.43 9.16 3.39
CA PHE A 388 -10.67 8.43 4.64
C PHE A 388 -9.41 8.51 5.48
N ASN A 389 -9.49 9.19 6.62
CA ASN A 389 -8.30 9.55 7.40
C ASN A 389 -7.74 8.39 8.23
N ILE A 390 -8.56 7.38 8.53
CA ILE A 390 -8.18 6.31 9.45
C ILE A 390 -8.70 4.96 8.98
N MET A 391 -7.92 4.32 8.11
CA MET A 391 -8.16 2.96 7.60
C MET A 391 -7.10 2.01 8.15
N LYS A 392 -7.52 0.79 8.50
CA LYS A 392 -6.66 -0.26 9.03
C LYS A 392 -6.54 -1.37 8.01
N LEU A 393 -5.33 -1.58 7.49
CA LEU A 393 -4.95 -2.82 6.84
C LEU A 393 -4.77 -3.88 7.92
N LEU A 394 -5.59 -4.93 7.89
CA LEU A 394 -5.49 -6.10 8.73
C LEU A 394 -5.20 -7.33 7.87
N LYS A 395 -4.03 -7.92 8.07
CA LYS A 395 -3.64 -9.20 7.50
C LYS A 395 -3.56 -10.23 8.62
N THR A 396 -4.26 -11.34 8.44
CA THR A 396 -4.15 -12.56 9.23
C THR A 396 -3.70 -13.72 8.34
N LYS A 397 -3.51 -14.90 8.92
CA LYS A 397 -3.24 -16.12 8.16
C LYS A 397 -4.29 -16.36 7.07
N ASP A 398 -5.56 -16.13 7.40
CA ASP A 398 -6.69 -16.54 6.56
C ASP A 398 -7.27 -15.39 5.70
N SER A 399 -6.95 -14.14 6.02
CA SER A 399 -7.58 -13.00 5.33
C SER A 399 -6.69 -11.76 5.26
N THR A 400 -6.97 -10.91 4.28
CA THR A 400 -6.40 -9.56 4.18
C THR A 400 -7.54 -8.59 3.92
N THR A 401 -7.70 -7.59 4.77
CA THR A 401 -8.77 -6.60 4.69
C THR A 401 -8.23 -5.20 4.94
N ILE A 402 -8.90 -4.20 4.39
CA ILE A 402 -8.74 -2.80 4.74
C ILE A 402 -10.13 -2.32 5.18
N HIS A 403 -10.25 -1.78 6.39
CA HIS A 403 -11.53 -1.30 6.92
C HIS A 403 -11.35 -0.03 7.72
N GLU A 404 -12.39 0.80 7.87
CA GLU A 404 -12.26 1.94 8.76
C GLU A 404 -12.19 1.52 10.22
N THR A 405 -11.67 2.43 11.04
CA THR A 405 -11.66 2.24 12.50
C THR A 405 -12.44 3.29 13.27
N THR A 406 -12.94 4.33 12.58
CA THR A 406 -13.65 5.46 13.20
C THR A 406 -14.81 5.93 12.31
N ALA A 407 -15.91 6.34 12.94
CA ALA A 407 -17.15 6.73 12.27
C ALA A 407 -17.17 8.14 11.66
N ASP A 408 -16.07 8.90 11.76
CA ASP A 408 -16.05 10.33 11.36
C ASP A 408 -15.51 10.56 9.95
N ASN A 409 -15.51 9.54 9.09
CA ASN A 409 -15.10 9.72 7.71
C ASN A 409 -16.24 10.31 6.86
N THR A 410 -15.89 11.14 5.88
CA THR A 410 -16.87 11.69 4.94
C THR A 410 -16.43 11.47 3.50
N PHE A 411 -17.36 11.06 2.65
CA PHE A 411 -17.21 11.11 1.21
C PHE A 411 -17.94 12.35 0.68
N LEU A 412 -17.22 13.27 0.05
CA LEU A 412 -17.83 14.48 -0.52
C LEU A 412 -18.11 14.28 -2.00
N PHE A 413 -19.27 14.73 -2.48
CA PHE A 413 -19.59 14.66 -3.92
C PHE A 413 -18.79 15.64 -4.78
N SER A 414 -18.08 16.59 -4.14
CA SER A 414 -17.20 17.54 -4.82
C SER A 414 -16.08 18.00 -3.89
N LYS A 415 -14.96 18.44 -4.49
CA LYS A 415 -13.84 19.03 -3.77
C LYS A 415 -14.33 20.26 -2.98
N ASN A 416 -14.22 20.22 -1.65
CA ASN A 416 -14.77 21.21 -0.71
C ASN A 416 -16.31 21.32 -0.69
N GLY A 417 -17.02 20.29 -1.14
CA GLY A 417 -18.49 20.25 -1.10
C GLY A 417 -19.05 20.25 0.32
N LYS A 418 -20.27 20.77 0.48
CA LYS A 418 -21.05 20.68 1.73
C LYS A 418 -22.01 19.49 1.73
N THR A 419 -22.03 18.71 0.65
CA THR A 419 -22.90 17.55 0.44
C THR A 419 -22.07 16.29 0.27
N GLY A 420 -22.56 15.19 0.83
CA GLY A 420 -21.83 13.94 0.81
C GLY A 420 -22.46 12.85 1.64
N VAL A 421 -21.64 11.86 2.01
CA VAL A 421 -21.99 10.74 2.87
C VAL A 421 -21.15 10.79 4.14
N HIS A 422 -21.79 10.77 5.30
CA HIS A 422 -21.14 10.41 6.56
C HIS A 422 -20.94 8.91 6.57
N VAL A 423 -19.70 8.46 6.40
CA VAL A 423 -19.35 7.07 6.21
C VAL A 423 -19.30 6.35 7.55
N VAL A 424 -20.20 5.38 7.69
CA VAL A 424 -20.36 4.53 8.88
C VAL A 424 -19.52 3.27 8.75
N HIS A 425 -19.55 2.65 7.57
CA HIS A 425 -18.72 1.49 7.27
C HIS A 425 -18.03 1.61 5.90
N ALA A 426 -16.80 1.15 5.78
CA ALA A 426 -15.96 1.20 4.60
C ALA A 426 -15.01 0.01 4.67
N SER A 427 -15.03 -0.83 3.64
CA SER A 427 -14.17 -1.99 3.60
C SER A 427 -13.78 -2.42 2.20
N GLN A 428 -12.62 -3.06 2.14
CA GLN A 428 -12.09 -3.74 0.98
C GLN A 428 -11.40 -5.03 1.46
N LYS A 429 -11.49 -6.11 0.70
CA LYS A 429 -10.85 -7.38 1.07
C LYS A 429 -10.17 -8.02 -0.12
N VAL A 430 -9.14 -8.81 0.16
CA VAL A 430 -8.54 -9.69 -0.85
C VAL A 430 -9.48 -10.88 -1.07
N ILE A 431 -9.77 -11.18 -2.33
CA ILE A 431 -10.63 -12.24 -2.84
C ILE A 431 -9.83 -13.19 -3.74
N ASP A 432 -10.49 -14.20 -4.30
CA ASP A 432 -9.92 -15.15 -5.26
C ASP A 432 -8.63 -15.82 -4.76
N ASN A 433 -8.71 -16.42 -3.57
CA ASN A 433 -7.61 -17.13 -2.91
C ASN A 433 -6.33 -16.28 -2.71
N GLY A 434 -6.47 -14.97 -2.52
CA GLY A 434 -5.33 -14.12 -2.22
C GLY A 434 -4.76 -13.36 -3.41
N SER A 435 -5.40 -13.40 -4.58
CA SER A 435 -4.83 -12.87 -5.83
C SER A 435 -5.32 -11.47 -6.21
N HIS A 436 -6.57 -11.12 -5.85
CA HIS A 436 -7.21 -9.87 -6.28
C HIS A 436 -7.86 -9.14 -5.10
N TRP A 437 -8.05 -7.84 -5.24
CA TRP A 437 -8.82 -7.05 -4.27
C TRP A 437 -10.25 -6.86 -4.77
N SER A 438 -11.22 -6.93 -3.87
CA SER A 438 -12.58 -6.46 -4.12
C SER A 438 -12.57 -4.95 -4.40
N ASN A 439 -13.67 -4.40 -4.89
CA ASN A 439 -13.84 -2.95 -4.89
C ASN A 439 -13.95 -2.43 -3.45
N LEU A 440 -13.57 -1.16 -3.24
CA LEU A 440 -13.85 -0.46 -1.99
C LEU A 440 -15.35 -0.20 -1.93
N THR A 441 -16.01 -0.69 -0.89
CA THR A 441 -17.42 -0.40 -0.61
C THR A 441 -17.49 0.42 0.65
N PHE A 442 -18.32 1.46 0.66
CA PHE A 442 -18.60 2.25 1.85
C PHE A 442 -20.08 2.59 1.94
N GLU A 443 -20.60 2.68 3.16
CA GLU A 443 -22.00 2.90 3.48
C GLU A 443 -22.15 3.95 4.57
N GLY A 444 -23.26 4.67 4.55
CA GLY A 444 -23.42 5.82 5.42
C GLY A 444 -24.69 6.61 5.17
N ARG A 445 -24.78 7.80 5.77
CA ARG A 445 -25.94 8.69 5.65
C ARG A 445 -25.62 9.91 4.79
N LEU A 446 -26.52 10.25 3.86
CA LEU A 446 -26.42 11.50 3.10
C LEU A 446 -26.57 12.70 4.04
N PHE A 447 -25.78 13.75 3.80
CA PHE A 447 -25.88 15.03 4.51
C PHE A 447 -25.81 16.24 3.57
N GLY A 448 -26.30 17.38 4.06
CA GLY A 448 -26.21 18.66 3.37
C GLY A 448 -27.14 18.80 2.16
N MET A 449 -28.08 17.87 1.97
CA MET A 449 -29.06 17.88 0.88
C MET A 449 -30.41 18.38 1.42
N GLU A 450 -30.92 19.48 0.87
CA GLU A 450 -32.22 20.04 1.25
C GLU A 450 -33.36 19.07 0.91
N GLY A 451 -34.31 18.88 1.83
CA GLY A 451 -35.41 17.93 1.67
C GLY A 451 -35.07 16.46 1.99
N VAL A 452 -33.79 16.12 2.20
CA VAL A 452 -33.38 14.77 2.63
C VAL A 452 -33.37 14.71 4.15
N ASN A 453 -34.12 13.77 4.72
CA ASN A 453 -34.00 13.44 6.14
C ASN A 453 -32.72 12.63 6.36
N GLU A 454 -31.67 13.28 6.86
CA GLU A 454 -30.35 12.67 7.11
C GLU A 454 -30.43 11.41 7.99
N ALA A 455 -31.37 11.35 8.94
CA ALA A 455 -31.52 10.18 9.81
C ALA A 455 -32.04 8.93 9.06
N LYS A 456 -32.65 9.12 7.89
CA LYS A 456 -33.25 8.05 7.06
C LYS A 456 -32.53 7.83 5.72
N SER A 457 -31.44 8.56 5.45
CA SER A 457 -30.77 8.61 4.15
C SER A 457 -29.64 7.59 3.97
N TYR A 458 -29.85 6.35 4.41
CA TYR A 458 -28.82 5.32 4.34
C TYR A 458 -28.50 4.93 2.90
N THR A 459 -27.22 4.92 2.55
CA THR A 459 -26.75 4.61 1.19
C THR A 459 -25.51 3.72 1.25
N VAL A 460 -25.33 2.89 0.22
CA VAL A 460 -24.16 2.02 0.02
C VAL A 460 -23.56 2.37 -1.33
N MET A 461 -22.26 2.66 -1.35
CA MET A 461 -21.49 3.06 -2.52
C MET A 461 -20.35 2.08 -2.77
N THR A 462 -20.02 1.85 -4.04
CA THR A 462 -18.92 0.98 -4.46
C THR A 462 -18.05 1.73 -5.45
N VAL A 463 -16.75 1.83 -5.18
CA VAL A 463 -15.77 2.47 -6.07
C VAL A 463 -15.37 1.46 -7.15
N LYS A 464 -15.76 1.69 -8.40
CA LYS A 464 -15.44 0.82 -9.55
C LYS A 464 -14.39 1.47 -10.45
N GLY A 465 -13.12 1.37 -10.07
CA GLY A 465 -11.99 1.88 -10.86
C GLY A 465 -11.64 3.33 -10.53
N ALA A 466 -10.58 3.84 -11.16
CA ALA A 466 -10.17 5.23 -11.00
C ALA A 466 -11.28 6.11 -11.56
N VAL A 467 -11.66 7.16 -10.83
CA VAL A 467 -12.43 8.25 -11.41
C VAL A 467 -11.47 9.00 -12.32
N GLU A 468 -11.24 8.46 -13.52
CA GLU A 468 -10.63 9.23 -14.60
C GLU A 468 -11.63 10.32 -14.94
N VAL A 469 -11.40 11.52 -14.39
CA VAL A 469 -11.91 12.74 -14.99
C VAL A 469 -11.16 12.87 -16.31
N VAL A 470 -11.60 12.13 -17.33
CA VAL A 470 -11.21 12.42 -18.70
C VAL A 470 -11.74 13.84 -18.93
N PRO A 471 -10.91 14.82 -19.31
CA PRO A 471 -11.37 16.19 -19.57
C PRO A 471 -12.53 16.27 -20.59
N SER A 472 -12.80 15.19 -21.32
CA SER A 472 -13.88 15.06 -22.30
C SER A 472 -15.11 14.27 -21.85
N SER A 473 -15.14 13.61 -20.68
CA SER A 473 -16.34 12.92 -20.19
C SER A 473 -16.73 13.43 -18.80
N SER A 474 -17.74 14.31 -18.78
CA SER A 474 -18.23 14.99 -17.60
C SER A 474 -19.16 14.15 -16.73
N SER A 475 -19.10 12.81 -16.76
CA SER A 475 -20.02 11.99 -15.98
C SER A 475 -19.55 10.58 -15.60
N VAL A 476 -20.13 10.02 -14.54
CA VAL A 476 -20.03 8.60 -14.12
C VAL A 476 -21.40 7.95 -14.24
N ALA A 477 -21.55 6.95 -15.13
CA ALA A 477 -22.83 6.31 -15.43
C ALA A 477 -22.95 4.89 -14.84
N ILE A 478 -24.13 4.59 -14.28
CA ILE A 478 -24.63 3.24 -14.00
C ILE A 478 -25.76 2.98 -15.01
N ASN A 479 -25.54 2.04 -15.92
CA ASN A 479 -26.52 1.66 -16.93
C ASN A 479 -27.16 0.30 -16.59
N ASN A 480 -28.38 0.06 -17.08
CA ASN A 480 -29.14 -1.18 -16.92
C ASN A 480 -29.50 -1.52 -15.47
N VAL A 481 -29.94 -0.54 -14.69
CA VAL A 481 -30.62 -0.84 -13.43
C VAL A 481 -32.00 -1.42 -13.78
N GLU A 482 -32.18 -2.71 -13.56
CA GLU A 482 -33.45 -3.41 -13.83
C GLU A 482 -34.54 -2.88 -12.90
N THR A 483 -35.63 -2.38 -13.47
CA THR A 483 -36.83 -1.98 -12.74
C THR A 483 -38.04 -2.72 -13.28
N PRO A 484 -39.16 -2.81 -12.53
CA PRO A 484 -40.39 -3.43 -13.02
C PRO A 484 -40.97 -2.80 -14.30
N PHE A 485 -40.44 -1.65 -14.72
CA PHE A 485 -40.96 -0.86 -15.84
C PHE A 485 -39.94 -0.65 -16.97
N GLY A 486 -38.76 -1.27 -16.88
CA GLY A 486 -37.68 -1.13 -17.87
C GLY A 486 -36.33 -0.81 -17.25
N ASN A 487 -35.33 -0.60 -18.09
CA ASN A 487 -33.97 -0.28 -17.65
C ASN A 487 -33.84 1.22 -17.34
N MET A 488 -33.36 1.52 -16.14
CA MET A 488 -32.99 2.88 -15.74
C MET A 488 -31.47 3.08 -15.91
N SER A 489 -31.09 4.26 -16.40
CA SER A 489 -29.72 4.78 -16.34
C SER A 489 -29.65 5.84 -15.25
N ILE A 490 -28.60 5.81 -14.44
CA ILE A 490 -28.32 6.84 -13.42
C ILE A 490 -26.88 7.31 -13.62
N VAL A 491 -26.71 8.60 -13.81
CA VAL A 491 -25.45 9.23 -14.20
C VAL A 491 -25.13 10.37 -13.24
N PHE A 492 -24.00 10.31 -12.52
CA PHE A 492 -23.49 11.51 -11.85
C PHE A 492 -22.83 12.42 -12.89
N ASP A 493 -23.45 13.55 -13.19
CA ASP A 493 -22.90 14.56 -14.10
C ASP A 493 -22.12 15.60 -13.28
N PHE A 494 -20.81 15.72 -13.56
CA PHE A 494 -19.87 16.59 -12.88
C PHE A 494 -20.05 18.08 -13.24
N ASN A 495 -20.52 18.39 -14.47
CA ASN A 495 -20.83 19.77 -14.86
C ASN A 495 -22.07 20.26 -14.11
N GLU A 496 -23.07 19.38 -14.08
CA GLU A 496 -24.35 19.59 -13.42
C GLU A 496 -24.28 19.45 -11.90
N LYS A 497 -23.24 18.78 -11.39
CA LYS A 497 -23.03 18.43 -9.97
C LYS A 497 -24.24 17.71 -9.37
N ALA A 498 -24.81 16.79 -10.13
CA ALA A 498 -26.06 16.10 -9.79
C ALA A 498 -26.07 14.65 -10.31
N LEU A 499 -26.80 13.77 -9.62
CA LEU A 499 -27.22 12.48 -10.17
C LEU A 499 -28.41 12.72 -11.11
N ILE A 500 -28.30 12.29 -12.35
CA ILE A 500 -29.33 12.34 -13.39
C ILE A 500 -29.77 10.92 -13.70
N GLY A 501 -31.01 10.58 -13.37
CA GLY A 501 -31.66 9.35 -13.78
C GLY A 501 -32.45 9.56 -15.07
N SER A 502 -32.45 8.56 -15.96
CA SER A 502 -33.32 8.52 -17.13
C SER A 502 -33.84 7.09 -17.34
N MET A 503 -35.10 6.95 -17.69
CA MET A 503 -35.74 5.69 -17.98
C MET A 503 -36.70 5.86 -19.15
N HIS A 504 -36.59 4.98 -20.14
CA HIS A 504 -37.54 4.88 -21.24
C HIS A 504 -38.50 3.72 -20.95
N LEU A 505 -39.79 4.02 -20.96
CA LEU A 505 -40.88 3.06 -20.88
C LEU A 505 -41.32 2.74 -22.30
N ASP A 506 -41.26 1.46 -22.67
CA ASP A 506 -41.73 0.98 -23.96
C ASP A 506 -42.87 -0.02 -23.75
N ASN A 507 -44.09 0.38 -24.14
CA ASN A 507 -45.27 -0.47 -24.16
C ASN A 507 -45.58 -1.18 -22.81
N VAL A 508 -45.41 -0.47 -21.69
CA VAL A 508 -45.62 -0.99 -20.34
C VAL A 508 -47.11 -1.12 -20.06
N SER A 509 -47.58 -2.35 -19.81
CA SER A 509 -49.01 -2.63 -19.54
C SER A 509 -49.43 -2.17 -18.14
N LEU A 510 -50.41 -1.27 -18.07
CA LEU A 510 -51.06 -0.79 -16.85
C LEU A 510 -52.42 -1.50 -16.70
N GLY A 511 -52.40 -2.73 -16.19
CA GLY A 511 -53.61 -3.51 -15.93
C GLY A 511 -53.31 -4.99 -15.71
N GLY A 512 -53.34 -5.42 -14.44
CA GLY A 512 -53.13 -6.80 -14.02
C GLY A 512 -54.34 -7.70 -14.27
N GLY A 513 -54.57 -8.06 -15.53
CA GLY A 513 -55.33 -9.27 -15.85
C GLY A 513 -54.35 -10.37 -16.25
N GLU A 514 -54.61 -11.61 -15.82
CA GLU A 514 -53.90 -12.81 -16.23
C GLU A 514 -53.62 -12.81 -17.75
N GLU A 515 -52.51 -13.43 -18.16
CA GLU A 515 -52.12 -13.65 -19.56
C GLU A 515 -53.37 -13.97 -20.41
N GLY A 516 -53.80 -13.02 -21.24
CA GLY A 516 -55.00 -13.15 -22.09
C GLY A 516 -56.13 -12.14 -21.82
N SER A 517 -56.02 -11.28 -20.80
CA SER A 517 -57.01 -10.21 -20.55
C SER A 517 -56.70 -8.95 -21.36
N ALA A 518 -57.31 -8.80 -22.53
CA ALA A 518 -57.11 -7.67 -23.46
C ALA A 518 -57.70 -6.32 -22.99
N GLY A 519 -57.37 -5.84 -21.77
CA GLY A 519 -58.05 -4.69 -21.15
C GLY A 519 -57.18 -3.62 -20.50
N GLY A 520 -55.86 -3.71 -20.53
CA GLY A 520 -54.95 -2.71 -19.91
C GLY A 520 -54.49 -1.63 -20.90
N ALA A 521 -54.25 -0.41 -20.40
CA ALA A 521 -53.62 0.64 -21.20
C ALA A 521 -52.10 0.37 -21.32
N ALA A 522 -51.51 0.59 -22.49
CA ALA A 522 -50.08 0.43 -22.72
C ALA A 522 -49.37 1.79 -22.69
N LEU A 523 -48.41 1.97 -21.79
CA LEU A 523 -47.68 3.21 -21.59
C LEU A 523 -46.33 3.21 -22.30
N THR A 524 -46.08 4.24 -23.12
CA THR A 524 -44.77 4.56 -23.69
C THR A 524 -44.37 5.97 -23.28
N GLY A 525 -43.15 6.19 -22.81
CA GLY A 525 -42.73 7.52 -22.38
C GLY A 525 -41.36 7.56 -21.73
N ASP A 526 -40.92 8.75 -21.35
CA ASP A 526 -39.64 8.98 -20.71
C ASP A 526 -39.83 9.51 -19.30
N ILE A 527 -39.02 9.02 -18.36
CA ILE A 527 -38.92 9.53 -16.99
C ILE A 527 -37.48 9.98 -16.76
N GLU A 528 -37.33 11.23 -16.34
CA GLU A 528 -36.09 11.85 -15.91
C GLU A 528 -36.14 12.11 -14.39
N MET A 529 -35.01 11.89 -13.72
CA MET A 529 -34.81 12.21 -12.32
C MET A 529 -33.55 13.06 -12.17
N ARG A 530 -33.56 14.05 -11.27
CA ARG A 530 -32.37 14.80 -10.87
C ARG A 530 -32.26 14.82 -9.36
N LEU A 531 -31.06 14.60 -8.83
CA LEU A 531 -30.71 14.75 -7.42
C LEU A 531 -29.39 15.53 -7.32
N GLY A 532 -29.45 16.84 -7.04
CA GLY A 532 -28.28 17.72 -6.98
C GLY A 532 -28.36 18.77 -5.87
N SER A 533 -27.31 19.60 -5.74
CA SER A 533 -27.31 20.70 -4.76
C SER A 533 -28.29 21.79 -5.18
N GLY A 534 -29.37 21.98 -4.40
CA GLY A 534 -30.37 23.03 -4.62
C GLY A 534 -31.47 22.70 -5.63
N SER A 535 -31.48 21.49 -6.20
CA SER A 535 -32.56 21.03 -7.07
C SER A 535 -32.67 19.51 -7.06
N TRP A 536 -33.89 19.01 -6.87
CA TRP A 536 -34.25 17.61 -7.06
C TRP A 536 -35.61 17.52 -7.73
N TYR A 537 -35.77 16.68 -8.74
CA TYR A 537 -37.09 16.45 -9.33
C TYR A 537 -37.18 15.09 -9.97
N MET A 538 -38.42 14.66 -10.21
CA MET A 538 -38.78 13.64 -11.16
C MET A 538 -39.78 14.23 -12.15
N PHE A 539 -39.48 14.07 -13.42
CA PHE A 539 -40.32 14.53 -14.51
C PHE A 539 -40.55 13.36 -15.45
N GLY A 540 -41.77 13.14 -15.89
CA GLY A 540 -42.04 12.14 -16.90
C GLY A 540 -43.11 12.58 -17.86
N ALA A 541 -43.01 12.14 -19.11
CA ALA A 541 -43.97 12.42 -20.15
C ALA A 541 -44.10 11.24 -21.11
N GLY A 542 -45.31 10.97 -21.58
CA GLY A 542 -45.56 9.83 -22.44
C GLY A 542 -46.98 9.79 -23.00
N GLU A 543 -47.26 8.69 -23.70
CA GLU A 543 -48.57 8.34 -24.22
C GLU A 543 -49.01 6.97 -23.70
N ALA A 544 -50.27 6.88 -23.28
CA ALA A 544 -50.95 5.64 -22.98
C ALA A 544 -51.87 5.29 -24.16
N THR A 545 -51.62 4.15 -24.80
CA THR A 545 -52.52 3.57 -25.80
C THR A 545 -53.59 2.77 -25.07
N LEU A 546 -54.86 3.09 -25.29
CA LEU A 546 -55.96 2.35 -24.69
C LEU A 546 -56.31 1.13 -25.56
N PRO A 547 -56.92 0.07 -24.98
CA PRO A 547 -57.58 -0.95 -25.77
C PRO A 547 -58.60 -0.31 -26.71
N ASP A 548 -58.70 -0.85 -27.93
CA ASP A 548 -59.66 -0.36 -28.94
C ASP A 548 -61.07 -0.30 -28.32
N ASN A 549 -61.56 0.93 -28.19
CA ASN A 549 -62.86 1.24 -27.60
C ASN A 549 -63.75 2.02 -28.59
N GLY A 550 -63.27 2.25 -29.82
CA GLY A 550 -63.99 2.98 -30.88
C GLY A 550 -64.11 4.50 -30.69
N PHE A 551 -63.52 5.09 -29.65
CA PHE A 551 -63.63 6.54 -29.36
C PHE A 551 -62.29 7.19 -29.01
N VAL A 552 -61.39 6.48 -28.34
CA VAL A 552 -60.12 7.01 -27.81
C VAL A 552 -59.03 5.96 -27.98
N ASP A 553 -58.03 6.28 -28.79
CA ASP A 553 -56.90 5.39 -29.03
C ASP A 553 -55.69 5.73 -28.16
N LYS A 554 -55.49 7.02 -27.84
CA LYS A 554 -54.31 7.51 -27.13
C LYS A 554 -54.62 8.63 -26.14
N ILE A 555 -53.99 8.57 -24.97
CA ILE A 555 -53.95 9.63 -23.96
C ILE A 555 -52.51 10.08 -23.79
N LYS A 556 -52.23 11.37 -23.87
CA LYS A 556 -50.93 11.93 -23.50
C LYS A 556 -50.95 12.33 -22.03
N ALA A 557 -49.85 12.13 -21.33
CA ALA A 557 -49.71 12.58 -19.96
C ALA A 557 -48.29 13.07 -19.67
N ALA A 558 -48.18 14.01 -18.75
CA ALA A 558 -46.92 14.40 -18.15
C ALA A 558 -47.08 14.64 -16.66
N PHE A 559 -46.03 14.41 -15.90
CA PHE A 559 -45.98 14.74 -14.48
C PHE A 559 -44.64 15.37 -14.13
N PHE A 560 -44.68 16.22 -13.11
CA PHE A 560 -43.52 16.81 -12.48
C PHE A 560 -43.73 16.74 -10.97
N ILE A 561 -42.71 16.33 -10.23
CA ILE A 561 -42.66 16.43 -8.78
C ILE A 561 -41.26 16.82 -8.37
N GLY A 562 -41.13 17.85 -7.54
CA GLY A 562 -39.84 18.22 -6.97
C GLY A 562 -39.68 19.69 -6.69
N MET A 563 -38.42 20.06 -6.53
CA MET A 563 -37.90 21.40 -6.31
C MET A 563 -36.80 21.68 -7.34
N VAL A 564 -36.96 22.72 -8.14
CA VAL A 564 -35.95 23.11 -9.13
C VAL A 564 -35.87 24.62 -9.24
N ASP A 565 -34.66 25.16 -9.32
CA ASP A 565 -34.48 26.59 -9.50
C ASP A 565 -34.82 27.05 -10.92
N GLN A 566 -35.21 28.31 -11.06
CA GLN A 566 -35.66 28.84 -12.35
C GLN A 566 -34.52 29.04 -13.36
N VAL A 567 -33.27 29.19 -12.90
CA VAL A 567 -32.10 29.27 -13.79
C VAL A 567 -31.92 27.94 -14.51
N TYR A 568 -32.05 26.83 -13.78
CA TYR A 568 -31.98 25.48 -14.32
C TYR A 568 -33.14 25.17 -15.28
N LEU A 569 -34.38 25.50 -14.91
CA LEU A 569 -35.53 25.31 -15.80
C LEU A 569 -35.41 26.08 -17.12
N ASN A 570 -34.81 27.28 -17.10
CA ASN A 570 -34.55 28.03 -18.33
C ASN A 570 -33.47 27.39 -19.21
N GLN A 571 -32.50 26.67 -18.62
CA GLN A 571 -31.50 25.89 -19.36
C GLN A 571 -32.06 24.56 -19.89
N LYS A 572 -33.09 24.02 -19.23
CA LYS A 572 -33.81 22.79 -19.61
C LYS A 572 -35.28 23.08 -19.91
N PRO A 573 -35.58 23.80 -21.00
CA PRO A 573 -36.94 24.26 -21.29
C PRO A 573 -37.93 23.13 -21.53
N ILE A 574 -37.45 21.90 -21.77
CA ILE A 574 -38.29 20.73 -22.08
C ILE A 574 -39.36 20.47 -21.01
N ILE A 575 -39.05 20.59 -19.72
CA ILE A 575 -40.02 20.37 -18.64
C ILE A 575 -41.19 21.36 -18.77
N LYS A 576 -40.86 22.64 -18.93
CA LYS A 576 -41.85 23.72 -19.08
C LYS A 576 -42.64 23.57 -20.38
N GLN A 577 -41.94 23.31 -21.50
CA GLN A 577 -42.53 23.15 -22.82
C GLN A 577 -43.47 21.94 -22.90
N THR A 578 -43.10 20.82 -22.29
CA THR A 578 -43.96 19.63 -22.27
C THR A 578 -45.24 19.89 -21.48
N ILE A 579 -45.16 20.48 -20.28
CA ILE A 579 -46.37 20.85 -19.52
C ILE A 579 -47.20 21.90 -20.28
N GLN A 580 -46.56 22.89 -20.90
CA GLN A 580 -47.23 23.89 -21.73
C GLN A 580 -47.92 23.28 -22.95
N SER A 581 -47.41 22.19 -23.52
CA SER A 581 -48.03 21.55 -24.68
C SER A 581 -49.42 20.97 -24.41
N PHE A 582 -49.79 20.79 -23.12
CA PHE A 582 -51.14 20.45 -22.68
C PHE A 582 -52.04 21.68 -22.50
N SER A 583 -51.64 22.82 -23.03
CA SER A 583 -52.46 24.01 -23.13
C SER A 583 -52.62 24.46 -24.58
N TYR A 584 -53.67 25.20 -24.86
CA TYR A 584 -54.00 25.70 -26.18
C TYR A 584 -52.85 26.58 -26.69
N GLU A 585 -52.18 26.16 -27.76
CA GLU A 585 -50.98 26.82 -28.33
C GLU A 585 -49.88 27.16 -27.30
N GLY A 586 -49.78 26.42 -26.19
CA GLY A 586 -48.81 26.75 -25.13
C GLY A 586 -49.16 27.98 -24.29
N SER A 587 -50.41 28.46 -24.37
CA SER A 587 -50.89 29.69 -23.70
C SER A 587 -50.87 29.64 -22.18
N TYR A 588 -50.78 28.45 -21.57
CA TYR A 588 -50.82 28.30 -20.12
C TYR A 588 -49.65 27.47 -19.59
N ILE A 589 -49.05 27.97 -18.52
CA ILE A 589 -48.18 27.21 -17.62
C ILE A 589 -48.64 27.50 -16.19
N PRO A 590 -48.68 26.49 -15.31
CA PRO A 590 -49.00 26.75 -13.92
C PRO A 590 -48.07 27.81 -13.32
N PRO A 591 -48.61 28.79 -12.58
CA PRO A 591 -47.85 29.88 -11.99
C PRO A 591 -46.64 29.46 -11.15
N MET A 592 -46.67 28.27 -10.52
CA MET A 592 -45.52 27.73 -9.80
C MET A 592 -44.25 27.60 -10.67
N PHE A 593 -44.39 27.45 -12.00
CA PHE A 593 -43.26 27.43 -12.95
C PHE A 593 -42.75 28.83 -13.33
N ASN A 594 -43.29 29.89 -12.73
CA ASN A 594 -42.80 31.26 -12.87
C ASN A 594 -42.17 31.79 -11.57
N ASP A 595 -42.22 31.01 -10.49
CA ASP A 595 -41.56 31.32 -9.23
C ASP A 595 -40.02 31.18 -9.37
N ASN A 596 -39.26 31.81 -8.45
CA ASN A 596 -37.79 31.71 -8.44
C ASN A 596 -37.31 30.27 -8.19
N VAL A 597 -38.08 29.51 -7.42
CA VAL A 597 -37.88 28.08 -7.17
C VAL A 597 -39.21 27.39 -7.37
N VAL A 598 -39.25 26.44 -8.30
CA VAL A 598 -40.43 25.65 -8.62
C VAL A 598 -40.45 24.46 -7.69
N THR A 599 -41.30 24.53 -6.66
CA THR A 599 -41.49 23.44 -5.70
C THR A 599 -42.94 22.99 -5.76
N GLY A 600 -43.19 21.72 -6.06
CA GLY A 600 -44.56 21.24 -6.15
C GLY A 600 -44.76 19.92 -6.88
N ILE A 601 -46.02 19.67 -7.20
CA ILE A 601 -46.49 18.56 -8.03
C ILE A 601 -47.29 19.16 -9.17
N CYS A 602 -47.05 18.74 -10.40
CA CYS A 602 -47.86 19.09 -11.56
C CYS A 602 -48.17 17.83 -12.34
N VAL A 603 -49.42 17.67 -12.77
CA VAL A 603 -49.88 16.61 -13.65
C VAL A 603 -50.62 17.25 -14.81
N ALA A 604 -50.26 16.85 -16.02
CA ALA A 604 -50.89 17.30 -17.25
C ALA A 604 -51.38 16.07 -18.04
N GLY A 605 -52.53 16.19 -18.68
CA GLY A 605 -53.15 15.14 -19.45
C GLY A 605 -53.87 15.70 -20.67
N GLY A 606 -53.83 14.98 -21.77
CA GLY A 606 -54.39 15.40 -23.04
C GLY A 606 -55.02 14.22 -23.77
N LEU A 607 -56.20 14.44 -24.32
CA LEU A 607 -56.98 13.47 -25.05
C LEU A 607 -57.44 14.10 -26.37
N ALA A 608 -57.27 13.40 -27.48
CA ALA A 608 -57.87 13.75 -28.76
C ALA A 608 -58.93 12.70 -29.11
N ILE A 609 -60.12 13.16 -29.48
CA ILE A 609 -61.27 12.33 -29.84
C ILE A 609 -61.65 12.68 -31.28
N PRO A 610 -61.69 11.73 -32.22
CA PRO A 610 -62.27 12.00 -33.54
C PRO A 610 -63.75 12.40 -33.40
N PHE A 611 -64.23 13.36 -34.19
CA PHE A 611 -65.65 13.70 -34.16
C PHE A 611 -66.50 12.47 -34.53
N PRO A 612 -67.58 12.17 -33.77
CA PRO A 612 -68.50 11.13 -34.17
C PRO A 612 -69.15 11.49 -35.53
N PRO A 613 -69.44 10.52 -36.41
CA PRO A 613 -70.04 10.76 -37.72
C PRO A 613 -71.34 11.58 -37.59
N PRO A 614 -71.56 12.60 -38.47
CA PRO A 614 -71.55 12.39 -39.92
C PRO A 614 -70.58 13.27 -40.71
N VAL A 615 -69.61 13.95 -40.10
CA VAL A 615 -68.62 14.72 -40.87
C VAL A 615 -67.69 13.73 -41.58
N PRO A 616 -67.64 13.70 -42.93
CA PRO A 616 -66.79 12.78 -43.66
C PRO A 616 -65.34 13.28 -43.62
N THR A 617 -64.43 12.49 -43.06
CA THR A 617 -63.00 12.65 -43.36
C THR A 617 -62.81 12.32 -44.83
N ILE A 618 -62.41 13.30 -45.64
CA ILE A 618 -62.04 13.09 -47.03
C ILE A 618 -60.52 13.08 -47.06
N ASP A 619 -59.90 12.03 -47.57
CA ASP A 619 -58.47 11.97 -47.79
C ASP A 619 -58.22 11.30 -49.13
N ILE A 620 -57.83 12.10 -50.13
CA ILE A 620 -57.56 11.66 -51.50
C ILE A 620 -56.08 11.97 -51.79
N PRO A 621 -55.17 11.05 -51.47
CA PRO A 621 -53.74 11.21 -51.76
C PRO A 621 -53.47 10.78 -53.21
N LEU A 622 -53.35 11.75 -54.11
CA LEU A 622 -52.87 11.56 -55.49
C LEU A 622 -51.49 12.20 -55.67
N ASP A 623 -50.65 12.10 -54.63
CA ASP A 623 -49.27 12.57 -54.67
C ASP A 623 -48.49 11.91 -55.82
N PRO A 624 -47.54 12.62 -56.44
CA PRO A 624 -47.09 13.99 -56.11
C PRO A 624 -47.92 15.09 -56.78
N PHE A 625 -49.05 14.78 -57.43
CA PHE A 625 -49.73 15.73 -58.33
C PHE A 625 -50.91 16.45 -57.67
N PHE A 626 -51.61 15.80 -56.74
CA PHE A 626 -52.78 16.38 -56.09
C PHE A 626 -53.02 15.76 -54.71
N SER A 627 -53.29 16.58 -53.71
CA SER A 627 -53.69 16.16 -52.37
C SER A 627 -54.94 16.93 -51.96
N VAL A 628 -56.00 16.25 -51.50
CA VAL A 628 -57.11 16.91 -50.81
C VAL A 628 -57.40 16.14 -49.54
N SER A 629 -57.36 16.84 -48.41
CA SER A 629 -57.74 16.28 -47.13
C SER A 629 -58.70 17.20 -46.36
N LEU A 630 -59.62 16.60 -45.61
CA LEU A 630 -60.49 17.25 -44.66
C LEU A 630 -60.35 16.50 -43.34
N THR A 631 -59.66 17.10 -42.37
CA THR A 631 -59.45 16.53 -41.04
C THR A 631 -60.25 17.31 -40.00
N HIS A 632 -60.73 16.62 -38.96
CA HIS A 632 -61.51 17.23 -37.89
C HIS A 632 -61.38 16.43 -36.60
N GLY A 633 -61.41 17.10 -35.45
CA GLY A 633 -61.35 16.42 -34.16
C GLY A 633 -61.73 17.30 -32.98
N LEU A 634 -62.04 16.65 -31.86
CA LEU A 634 -62.16 17.25 -30.55
C LEU A 634 -60.87 16.99 -29.76
N HIS A 635 -60.47 17.93 -28.93
CA HIS A 635 -59.38 17.73 -27.99
C HIS A 635 -59.78 18.24 -26.61
N ILE A 636 -59.30 17.53 -25.59
CA ILE A 636 -59.50 17.84 -24.18
C ILE A 636 -58.12 17.82 -23.53
N ASN A 637 -57.68 18.94 -22.98
CA ASN A 637 -56.45 19.01 -22.22
C ASN A 637 -56.73 19.49 -20.80
N ALA A 638 -55.98 18.99 -19.83
CA ALA A 638 -56.05 19.41 -18.45
C ALA A 638 -54.66 19.48 -17.82
N VAL A 639 -54.42 20.49 -17.00
CA VAL A 639 -53.23 20.62 -16.16
C VAL A 639 -53.70 20.91 -14.75
N VAL A 640 -53.17 20.18 -13.77
CA VAL A 640 -53.43 20.41 -12.35
C VAL A 640 -52.09 20.45 -11.63
N SER A 641 -51.88 21.45 -10.78
CA SER A 641 -50.65 21.57 -10.03
C SER A 641 -50.86 22.07 -8.62
N VAL A 642 -50.01 21.62 -7.71
CA VAL A 642 -49.91 22.09 -6.34
C VAL A 642 -48.50 22.63 -6.11
N GLY A 643 -48.39 23.93 -5.89
CA GLY A 643 -47.13 24.59 -5.52
C GLY A 643 -46.95 24.62 -4.01
N PHE A 644 -45.71 24.40 -3.54
CA PHE A 644 -45.28 24.44 -2.14
C PHE A 644 -44.22 25.53 -1.88
N GLY A 645 -44.11 26.52 -2.77
CA GLY A 645 -43.18 27.64 -2.63
C GLY A 645 -43.60 28.61 -1.51
N ASP A 646 -43.35 29.91 -1.71
CA ASP A 646 -43.65 30.96 -0.72
C ASP A 646 -45.13 30.99 -0.28
N ALA A 647 -46.02 30.44 -1.10
CA ALA A 647 -47.41 30.17 -0.76
C ALA A 647 -47.84 28.79 -1.30
N VAL A 648 -48.56 28.03 -0.48
CA VAL A 648 -49.24 26.82 -0.97
C VAL A 648 -50.35 27.25 -1.94
N ARG A 649 -50.32 26.73 -3.17
CA ARG A 649 -51.26 27.08 -4.23
C ARG A 649 -51.74 25.84 -4.97
N LEU A 650 -53.03 25.79 -5.30
CA LEU A 650 -53.61 24.82 -6.23
C LEU A 650 -53.97 25.57 -7.51
N ASP A 651 -53.44 25.14 -8.66
CA ASP A 651 -53.78 25.70 -9.96
C ASP A 651 -54.33 24.62 -10.88
N PHE A 652 -55.22 25.01 -11.77
CA PHE A 652 -55.78 24.13 -12.78
C PHE A 652 -55.96 24.87 -14.10
N TYR A 653 -55.90 24.10 -15.17
CA TYR A 653 -56.24 24.49 -16.52
C TYR A 653 -57.01 23.33 -17.15
N ALA A 654 -58.02 23.66 -17.92
CA ALA A 654 -58.75 22.74 -18.76
C ALA A 654 -59.06 23.43 -20.09
N ASN A 655 -58.90 22.74 -21.20
CA ASN A 655 -59.30 23.20 -22.51
C ASN A 655 -60.09 22.12 -23.20
N VAL A 656 -61.18 22.51 -23.83
CA VAL A 656 -61.97 21.67 -24.72
C VAL A 656 -62.15 22.43 -26.02
N GLY A 657 -61.69 21.85 -27.11
CA GLY A 657 -61.75 22.49 -28.41
C GLY A 657 -62.08 21.53 -29.53
N GLY A 658 -62.60 22.07 -30.62
CA GLY A 658 -62.84 21.37 -31.87
C GLY A 658 -62.11 22.06 -33.01
N PHE A 659 -61.59 21.27 -33.94
CA PHE A 659 -60.97 21.82 -35.16
C PHE A 659 -61.54 21.15 -36.41
N VAL A 660 -61.53 21.90 -37.51
CA VAL A 660 -61.76 21.44 -38.88
C VAL A 660 -60.69 22.04 -39.76
N GLU A 661 -59.96 21.21 -40.48
CA GLU A 661 -58.88 21.61 -41.37
C GLU A 661 -59.11 21.01 -42.75
N ALA A 662 -59.20 21.87 -43.76
CA ALA A 662 -59.30 21.51 -45.16
C ALA A 662 -57.98 21.86 -45.85
N HIS A 663 -57.42 20.89 -46.57
CA HIS A 663 -56.21 21.02 -47.36
C HIS A 663 -56.52 20.71 -48.83
N ALA A 664 -55.94 21.49 -49.73
CA ALA A 664 -55.91 21.20 -51.16
C ALA A 664 -54.55 21.60 -51.73
N GLY A 665 -53.81 20.63 -52.25
CA GLY A 665 -52.50 20.76 -52.85
C GLY A 665 -52.52 20.29 -54.30
N GLY A 666 -51.76 20.96 -55.15
CA GLY A 666 -51.62 20.60 -56.57
C GLY A 666 -50.23 20.97 -57.08
N SER A 667 -49.57 20.03 -57.74
CA SER A 667 -48.24 20.24 -58.30
C SER A 667 -48.15 19.87 -59.77
N VAL A 668 -47.37 20.68 -60.49
CA VAL A 668 -46.79 20.35 -61.79
C VAL A 668 -45.28 20.24 -61.59
N ILE A 669 -44.57 19.40 -62.35
CA ILE A 669 -43.15 19.02 -62.16
C ILE A 669 -42.16 20.19 -61.85
N ILE A 670 -42.52 21.44 -62.17
CA ILE A 670 -41.68 22.64 -62.04
C ILE A 670 -42.26 23.66 -61.02
N GLY A 671 -43.42 23.39 -60.43
CA GLY A 671 -43.99 24.25 -59.38
C GLY A 671 -45.29 23.71 -58.78
N CYS A 672 -45.58 24.14 -57.55
CA CYS A 672 -46.70 23.66 -56.75
C CYS A 672 -47.51 24.83 -56.20
N VAL A 673 -48.76 24.56 -55.83
CA VAL A 673 -49.58 25.42 -55.01
C VAL A 673 -50.33 24.54 -54.02
N SER A 674 -50.25 24.87 -52.73
CA SER A 674 -51.10 24.27 -51.70
C SER A 674 -51.83 25.33 -50.89
N ALA A 675 -53.04 25.01 -50.48
CA ALA A 675 -53.87 25.86 -49.65
C ALA A 675 -54.41 25.04 -48.48
N THR A 676 -54.32 25.59 -47.28
CA THR A 676 -54.85 25.00 -46.05
C THR A 676 -55.73 26.00 -45.35
N LEU A 677 -56.98 25.64 -45.09
CA LEU A 677 -57.93 26.41 -44.30
C LEU A 677 -58.25 25.64 -43.03
N ARG A 678 -57.91 26.19 -41.88
CA ARG A 678 -58.16 25.61 -40.56
C ARG A 678 -59.05 26.51 -39.73
N CYS A 679 -60.07 25.94 -39.12
CA CYS A 679 -60.91 26.59 -38.12
C CYS A 679 -60.79 25.85 -36.80
N ASP A 680 -60.38 26.54 -35.74
CA ASP A 680 -60.32 26.03 -34.38
C ASP A 680 -61.35 26.80 -33.52
N VAL A 681 -62.08 26.10 -32.66
CA VAL A 681 -62.97 26.67 -31.65
C VAL A 681 -62.64 26.03 -30.31
N ASP A 682 -62.16 26.84 -29.37
CA ASP A 682 -61.59 26.40 -28.10
C ASP A 682 -62.25 27.11 -26.94
N VAL A 683 -62.56 26.36 -25.89
CA VAL A 683 -62.95 26.90 -24.59
C VAL A 683 -61.84 26.54 -23.61
N ASN A 684 -61.12 27.56 -23.14
CA ASN A 684 -60.08 27.45 -22.14
C ASN A 684 -60.63 27.90 -20.80
N VAL A 685 -60.29 27.19 -19.74
CA VAL A 685 -60.61 27.55 -18.37
C VAL A 685 -59.36 27.35 -17.55
N TYR A 686 -58.91 28.38 -16.85
CA TYR A 686 -57.86 28.21 -15.85
C TYR A 686 -58.15 29.01 -14.60
N GLY A 687 -57.60 28.57 -13.49
CA GLY A 687 -57.85 29.19 -12.21
C GLY A 687 -57.01 28.57 -11.13
N GLY A 688 -57.17 29.06 -9.92
CA GLY A 688 -56.45 28.54 -8.79
C GLY A 688 -56.82 29.19 -7.47
N ILE A 689 -56.29 28.58 -6.42
CA ILE A 689 -56.49 28.96 -5.03
C ILE A 689 -55.12 29.16 -4.42
N ASN A 690 -54.83 30.38 -3.97
CA ASN A 690 -53.68 30.65 -3.12
C ASN A 690 -54.12 30.52 -1.65
N PHE A 691 -53.68 29.45 -0.98
CA PHE A 691 -54.09 29.18 0.41
C PHE A 691 -53.50 30.17 1.42
N SER A 692 -52.42 30.87 1.05
CA SER A 692 -51.72 31.82 1.94
C SER A 692 -52.39 33.19 1.93
N SER A 693 -52.75 33.70 0.75
CA SER A 693 -53.50 34.95 0.61
C SER A 693 -55.02 34.76 0.70
N LYS A 694 -55.50 33.51 0.61
CA LYS A 694 -56.92 33.12 0.50
C LYS A 694 -57.59 33.64 -0.77
N ASP A 695 -56.80 33.88 -1.81
CA ASP A 695 -57.29 34.37 -3.09
C ASP A 695 -57.76 33.22 -3.98
N ILE A 696 -58.89 33.43 -4.65
CA ILE A 696 -59.41 32.53 -5.68
C ILE A 696 -59.52 33.34 -6.96
N TYR A 697 -58.98 32.80 -8.04
CA TYR A 697 -59.11 33.40 -9.36
C TYR A 697 -59.56 32.34 -10.38
N PHE A 698 -60.30 32.81 -11.37
CA PHE A 698 -60.84 32.00 -12.45
C PHE A 698 -60.90 32.86 -13.72
N HIS A 699 -60.39 32.31 -14.81
CA HIS A 699 -60.42 32.88 -16.14
C HIS A 699 -61.01 31.85 -17.10
N GLY A 700 -62.13 32.20 -17.72
CA GLY A 700 -62.67 31.46 -18.86
C GLY A 700 -62.39 32.23 -20.13
N GLU A 701 -61.83 31.59 -21.15
CA GLU A 701 -61.60 32.13 -22.48
C GLU A 701 -62.32 31.26 -23.50
N THR A 702 -62.96 31.87 -24.50
CA THR A 702 -63.39 31.17 -25.72
C THR A 702 -62.67 31.80 -26.89
N VAL A 703 -61.97 30.98 -27.66
CA VAL A 703 -61.18 31.39 -28.82
C VAL A 703 -61.75 30.72 -30.05
N MET A 704 -62.04 31.50 -31.09
CA MET A 704 -62.28 31.00 -32.44
C MET A 704 -61.15 31.50 -33.32
N LYS A 705 -60.47 30.59 -34.02
CA LYS A 705 -59.35 30.91 -34.90
C LYS A 705 -59.63 30.40 -36.30
N LEU A 706 -59.59 31.28 -37.29
CA LEU A 706 -59.58 30.91 -38.70
C LEU A 706 -58.19 31.17 -39.25
N LYS A 707 -57.47 30.12 -39.67
CA LYS A 707 -56.15 30.20 -40.27
C LYS A 707 -56.22 29.75 -41.72
N GLY A 708 -55.89 30.66 -42.65
CA GLY A 708 -55.70 30.33 -44.06
C GLY A 708 -54.21 30.39 -44.40
N THR A 709 -53.65 29.32 -44.94
CA THR A 709 -52.27 29.26 -45.43
C THR A 709 -52.28 28.96 -46.92
N VAL A 710 -51.55 29.72 -47.71
CA VAL A 710 -51.31 29.42 -49.13
C VAL A 710 -49.81 29.32 -49.33
N LYS A 711 -49.36 28.20 -49.87
CA LYS A 711 -47.98 27.96 -50.28
C LYS A 711 -47.90 27.92 -51.80
N ALA A 712 -46.85 28.49 -52.35
CA ALA A 712 -46.50 28.32 -53.75
C ALA A 712 -45.00 28.08 -53.84
N GLY A 713 -44.60 27.04 -54.57
CA GLY A 713 -43.20 26.64 -54.71
C GLY A 713 -42.77 26.60 -56.17
N GLY A 714 -41.53 27.00 -56.42
CA GLY A 714 -40.87 26.88 -57.73
C GLY A 714 -39.71 25.91 -57.65
N GLY A 715 -39.64 24.94 -58.57
CA GLY A 715 -38.67 23.84 -58.55
C GLY A 715 -39.35 22.48 -58.58
N CYS A 716 -38.66 21.44 -58.14
CA CYS A 716 -39.27 20.11 -58.03
C CYS A 716 -39.96 19.96 -56.67
N CYS A 717 -41.24 20.27 -56.68
CA CYS A 717 -42.10 20.28 -55.51
C CYS A 717 -43.22 19.24 -55.67
N ASP A 718 -43.68 18.63 -54.58
CA ASP A 718 -44.92 17.83 -54.57
C ASP A 718 -46.15 18.72 -54.36
N SER A 719 -47.33 18.09 -54.24
CA SER A 719 -48.62 18.74 -54.04
C SER A 719 -48.68 19.64 -52.81
N ASP A 720 -47.84 19.39 -51.80
CA ASP A 720 -47.81 20.14 -50.54
C ASP A 720 -46.77 21.28 -50.56
N CYS A 721 -46.05 21.41 -51.68
CA CYS A 721 -44.90 22.29 -51.88
C CYS A 721 -43.63 21.88 -51.15
N ASP A 722 -43.51 20.61 -50.81
CA ASP A 722 -42.30 20.06 -50.21
C ASP A 722 -41.34 19.54 -51.30
N HIS A 723 -40.06 19.48 -50.96
CA HIS A 723 -39.02 19.08 -51.91
C HIS A 723 -39.07 17.58 -52.17
N ILE A 724 -39.25 17.20 -53.45
CA ILE A 724 -39.20 15.79 -53.86
C ILE A 724 -37.75 15.30 -53.83
N THR A 725 -37.45 14.35 -52.93
CA THR A 725 -36.11 13.79 -52.65
C THR A 725 -35.36 13.25 -53.88
N LEU A 726 -36.08 12.98 -54.98
CA LEU A 726 -35.54 12.42 -56.22
C LEU A 726 -35.13 13.48 -57.27
N CYS A 727 -35.32 14.78 -57.01
CA CYS A 727 -34.98 15.83 -57.97
C CYS A 727 -33.85 16.76 -57.48
N PRO A 728 -32.88 17.13 -58.34
CA PRO A 728 -31.73 17.95 -57.95
C PRO A 728 -32.01 19.45 -57.79
N LEU A 729 -33.18 19.95 -58.20
CA LEU A 729 -33.56 21.35 -58.02
C LEU A 729 -34.36 21.52 -56.72
N PRO A 730 -33.89 22.31 -55.74
CA PRO A 730 -34.62 22.54 -54.50
C PRO A 730 -35.97 23.19 -54.78
N CYS A 731 -37.00 22.80 -54.02
CA CYS A 731 -38.26 23.53 -54.03
C CYS A 731 -38.06 24.85 -53.28
N ILE A 732 -38.25 25.98 -53.97
CA ILE A 732 -38.20 27.31 -53.36
C ILE A 732 -39.65 27.70 -53.04
N GLU A 733 -40.03 27.61 -51.77
CA GLU A 733 -41.39 27.92 -51.29
C GLU A 733 -41.53 29.40 -50.91
N VAL A 734 -42.67 29.99 -51.27
CA VAL A 734 -43.21 31.23 -50.69
C VAL A 734 -44.51 30.87 -49.98
N ASN A 735 -44.62 31.20 -48.69
CA ASN A 735 -45.82 30.98 -47.91
C ASN A 735 -46.49 32.30 -47.50
N LYS A 736 -47.82 32.26 -47.42
CA LYS A 736 -48.64 33.35 -46.88
C LYS A 736 -49.64 32.76 -45.92
N THR A 737 -49.65 33.28 -44.70
CA THR A 737 -50.62 32.89 -43.67
C THR A 737 -51.45 34.12 -43.29
N ALA A 738 -52.76 33.94 -43.22
CA ALA A 738 -53.70 34.89 -42.63
C ALA A 738 -54.37 34.21 -41.44
N ILE A 739 -54.46 34.93 -40.31
CA ILE A 739 -55.09 34.44 -39.08
C ILE A 739 -56.16 35.44 -38.68
N ILE A 740 -57.36 34.95 -38.40
CA ILE A 740 -58.41 35.74 -37.74
C ILE A 740 -58.64 35.07 -36.39
N LYS A 741 -58.35 35.77 -35.30
CA LYS A 741 -58.57 35.29 -33.93
C LYS A 741 -59.70 36.10 -33.30
N MET A 742 -60.72 35.43 -32.82
CA MET A 742 -61.79 36.02 -32.02
C MET A 742 -61.70 35.45 -30.61
N THR A 743 -61.59 36.33 -29.61
CA THR A 743 -61.47 35.92 -28.22
C THR A 743 -62.56 36.57 -27.38
N SER A 744 -63.19 35.80 -26.51
CA SER A 744 -64.02 36.33 -25.42
C SER A 744 -63.53 35.77 -24.11
N PHE A 745 -63.55 36.56 -23.04
CA PHE A 745 -63.12 36.07 -21.74
C PHE A 745 -63.94 36.61 -20.57
N VAL A 746 -63.95 35.83 -19.49
CA VAL A 746 -64.60 36.13 -18.22
C VAL A 746 -63.57 35.98 -17.10
N ASP A 747 -63.35 37.06 -16.35
CA ASP A 747 -62.45 37.08 -15.20
C ASP A 747 -63.21 37.18 -13.89
N PHE A 748 -62.87 36.30 -12.96
CA PHE A 748 -63.25 36.37 -11.55
C PHE A 748 -62.00 36.32 -10.67
N ASP A 749 -61.90 37.24 -9.71
CA ASP A 749 -60.80 37.34 -8.74
C ASP A 749 -61.42 37.86 -7.44
N THR A 750 -61.21 37.18 -6.31
CA THR A 750 -61.80 37.57 -5.02
C THR A 750 -61.41 38.98 -4.56
N ASN A 751 -60.32 39.54 -5.10
CA ASN A 751 -59.83 40.89 -4.78
C ASN A 751 -60.25 41.95 -5.80
N LYS A 752 -61.00 41.59 -6.86
CA LYS A 752 -61.44 42.52 -7.90
C LYS A 752 -62.92 42.31 -8.21
N SER A 753 -63.61 43.37 -8.63
CA SER A 753 -64.96 43.20 -9.18
C SER A 753 -64.89 42.36 -10.46
N PRO A 754 -65.81 41.41 -10.68
CA PRO A 754 -65.83 40.58 -11.88
C PRO A 754 -65.87 41.47 -13.13
N LYS A 755 -65.03 41.15 -14.11
CA LYS A 755 -64.94 41.89 -15.38
C LYS A 755 -65.36 40.96 -16.52
N TYR A 756 -66.33 41.42 -17.29
CA TYR A 756 -66.69 40.81 -18.57
C TYR A 756 -66.10 41.67 -19.67
N THR A 757 -65.21 41.10 -20.48
CA THR A 757 -64.61 41.81 -21.61
C THR A 757 -64.83 40.99 -22.87
N PHE A 758 -65.50 41.59 -23.84
CA PHE A 758 -65.61 41.05 -25.19
C PHE A 758 -64.63 41.80 -26.08
N SER A 759 -63.67 41.08 -26.67
CA SER A 759 -62.62 41.69 -27.50
C SER A 759 -62.49 40.96 -28.82
N ILE A 760 -63.03 41.54 -29.88
CA ILE A 760 -62.69 41.11 -31.24
C ILE A 760 -61.34 41.74 -31.55
N VAL A 761 -60.28 40.94 -31.55
CA VAL A 761 -58.93 41.36 -31.97
C VAL A 761 -58.69 40.80 -33.38
N PRO A 762 -59.08 41.50 -34.45
CA PRO A 762 -58.71 41.06 -35.79
C PRO A 762 -57.19 41.24 -35.96
N ASP A 763 -56.43 40.17 -35.74
CA ASP A 763 -54.98 40.18 -35.89
C ASP A 763 -54.60 39.85 -37.34
N PHE A 764 -54.69 40.86 -38.23
CA PHE A 764 -54.26 40.73 -39.62
C PHE A 764 -52.72 40.78 -39.70
N ASN A 765 -52.05 39.71 -39.26
CA ASN A 765 -50.64 39.54 -39.54
C ASN A 765 -50.47 39.00 -40.96
N VAL A 766 -50.20 39.91 -41.91
CA VAL A 766 -49.65 39.54 -43.22
C VAL A 766 -48.14 39.55 -43.08
N GLU A 767 -47.55 38.44 -42.66
CA GLU A 767 -46.10 38.30 -42.67
C GLU A 767 -45.62 38.13 -44.13
N PHE A 768 -44.78 39.07 -44.56
CA PHE A 768 -43.94 38.90 -45.73
C PHE A 768 -42.57 38.41 -45.26
N GLN A 769 -42.40 37.08 -45.21
CA GLN A 769 -41.09 36.49 -45.39
C GLN A 769 -40.80 36.36 -46.89
#